data_AF-A0A0L6JIL2-F1
#
_entry.id   AF-A0A0L6JIL2-F1
#
_cell.length_a   1.000
_cell.length_b   1.000
_cell.length_c   1.000
_cell.angle_alpha   90.00
_cell.angle_beta   90.00
_cell.angle_gamma   90.00
#
_symmetry.space_group_name_H-M   'P 1'
#
loop_
_entity.id
_entity.type
_entity.pdbx_description
1 polymer ?
#
loop_
_entity_poly.entity_id
_entity_poly.type
_entity_poly.pdbx_seq_one_letter_code
_entity_poly.pdbx_strand_id
1 'polypeptide(L)'
;MKRLISFILFMAIISSFYPCKALAPDSDFIFDESTKTITDYKGSGGDIIIPSKINGICVENIGDEVFYGCKGLTGITIPYGIKSIGSSAFCYCDGLTGITIPDSVTSIGDKAFYDCYRLTGITISSSITSIGSYTFYDCQGLTYITIPDGVTSIGEGAFYGCYGLKEITIPSSVTSIGDEAFYYCHGLTSITIPDSVTNIGNSAFYYCYGLTSIAIPNSVKSIGEEAFFWCTGLKNITLSDNVTSINKGTFKCTGLTDITIPSSVTSIEDTAFMYSSLTDITIPNSVTSIGNKVFRECPNLKSITLPGGITSIGNEVFFQCVGLTDITIPSSVTSIGNAAFNYCTSLKSITIPKSVSNIGNEAFRNCYTLQNAYFNGNAPSMGTNAFDDADSQFTIHYLNSAPGFTAPTWMGYKSEPYDVPTSSPLTVNPPEQTPAAIVTATLTATPTATPTPTQTETQTATPMATPTPNQTDKNSSVSNNVSLQSNSTTTQNTYAATATATATVTPTPVQTPASTAITQTPTLQTPTPKITEIPTPLLPKAIVFRDIEGHWSEEYIIEIHRKGLVNGYPDNTFNPDGNTTREEIAKIIVLYMGYKLDDKIQLNFSDTDKISNWSKKYVSTAVREKIINGYKDNTFKGSREITRAELAVILIEALKEDIDKGREEKKFTDEKDIPTWAFTSMKKAAQKGILNGYGDGTLRPKQNITRAEVCSVLHNILAKVKN
;
A
#
# COMPACT_ATOMS: atom_id res chain seq x y z
N MET A 1 23.41 44.84 21.43
CA MET A 1 24.34 44.40 22.51
C MET A 1 23.64 43.68 23.67
N LYS A 2 22.80 44.33 24.52
CA LYS A 2 22.18 43.65 25.69
C LYS A 2 21.31 42.41 25.39
N ARG A 3 20.71 42.27 24.20
CA ARG A 3 19.99 41.04 23.78
C ARG A 3 20.86 39.94 23.17
N LEU A 4 22.08 40.24 22.74
CA LEU A 4 23.03 39.23 22.24
C LEU A 4 23.55 38.36 23.40
N ILE A 5 23.75 38.98 24.57
CA ILE A 5 24.16 38.32 25.81
C ILE A 5 23.05 37.38 26.33
N SER A 6 21.77 37.74 26.17
CA SER A 6 20.64 36.91 26.63
C SER A 6 20.39 35.66 25.79
N PHE A 7 20.85 35.63 24.53
CA PHE A 7 20.70 34.46 23.65
C PHE A 7 21.79 33.41 23.93
N ILE A 8 23.02 33.88 24.19
CA ILE A 8 24.14 33.05 24.66
C ILE A 8 23.81 32.44 26.05
N LEU A 9 23.09 33.17 26.92
CA LEU A 9 22.71 32.67 28.23
C LEU A 9 21.63 31.57 28.21
N PHE A 10 20.77 31.49 27.18
CA PHE A 10 19.66 30.52 27.15
C PHE A 10 20.05 29.17 26.51
N MET A 11 21.01 29.17 25.58
CA MET A 11 21.69 27.94 25.15
C MET A 11 22.44 27.25 26.30
N ALA A 12 22.78 27.97 27.37
CA ALA A 12 23.40 27.42 28.57
C ALA A 12 22.39 26.87 29.62
N ILE A 13 21.07 26.96 29.39
CA ILE A 13 20.03 26.67 30.40
C ILE A 13 19.05 25.55 29.98
N ILE A 14 19.03 25.12 28.72
CA ILE A 14 18.27 23.91 28.29
C ILE A 14 19.12 22.62 28.37
N SER A 15 20.38 22.72 28.79
CA SER A 15 21.27 21.58 29.11
C SER A 15 20.86 20.79 30.37
N SER A 16 19.80 21.19 31.09
CA SER A 16 19.26 20.47 32.24
C SER A 16 17.93 19.78 31.93
N PHE A 17 17.96 18.44 31.86
CA PHE A 17 16.85 17.47 31.79
C PHE A 17 16.45 16.85 30.43
N TYR A 18 17.20 17.10 29.36
CA TYR A 18 17.46 16.06 28.35
C TYR A 18 18.96 15.77 28.34
N PRO A 19 19.42 14.52 28.15
CA PRO A 19 20.82 14.28 27.87
C PRO A 19 21.17 15.02 26.58
N CYS A 20 22.04 16.04 26.69
CA CYS A 20 22.52 16.76 25.52
C CYS A 20 23.23 15.77 24.61
N LYS A 21 22.81 15.70 23.33
CA LYS A 21 23.43 14.82 22.34
C LYS A 21 24.94 15.07 22.31
N ALA A 22 25.72 14.07 22.66
CA ALA A 22 27.15 14.23 22.84
C ALA A 22 27.86 14.11 21.50
N LEU A 23 28.84 14.98 21.26
CA LEU A 23 29.87 14.67 20.27
C LEU A 23 30.62 13.44 20.77
N ALA A 24 30.59 12.34 20.01
CA ALA A 24 31.37 11.18 20.36
C ALA A 24 32.87 11.55 20.26
N PRO A 25 33.70 11.20 21.25
CA PRO A 25 35.14 11.45 21.18
C PRO A 25 35.75 10.90 19.89
N ASP A 26 36.69 11.62 19.27
CA ASP A 26 37.45 11.14 18.10
C ASP A 26 38.10 9.77 18.37
N SER A 27 38.46 9.48 19.62
CA SER A 27 39.02 8.19 20.06
C SER A 27 38.07 6.99 19.95
N ASP A 28 36.77 7.23 19.84
CA ASP A 28 35.77 6.18 19.68
C ASP A 28 35.72 5.67 18.23
N PHE A 29 36.31 6.41 17.28
CA PHE A 29 36.30 6.07 15.85
C PHE A 29 37.68 5.62 15.37
N ILE A 30 37.73 4.55 14.59
CA ILE A 30 38.90 4.22 13.78
C ILE A 30 38.70 4.85 12.41
N PHE A 31 39.69 5.62 11.97
CA PHE A 31 39.59 6.47 10.78
C PHE A 31 40.77 6.23 9.84
N ASP A 32 40.47 5.89 8.58
CA ASP A 32 41.44 5.85 7.50
C ASP A 32 41.51 7.22 6.83
N GLU A 33 42.59 7.94 7.10
CA GLU A 33 42.87 9.27 6.55
C GLU A 33 43.01 9.28 5.01
N SER A 34 43.38 8.15 4.40
CA SER A 34 43.63 8.06 2.95
C SER A 34 42.33 7.96 2.15
N THR A 35 41.35 7.19 2.63
CA THR A 35 40.01 7.10 2.04
C THR A 35 38.99 8.04 2.69
N LYS A 36 39.37 8.71 3.79
CA LYS A 36 38.52 9.57 4.64
C LYS A 36 37.30 8.84 5.21
N THR A 37 37.52 7.60 5.62
CA THR A 37 36.47 6.65 6.00
C THR A 37 36.59 6.30 7.47
N ILE A 38 35.48 6.37 8.22
CA ILE A 38 35.40 5.67 9.51
C ILE A 38 35.26 4.19 9.21
N THR A 39 36.14 3.35 9.80
CA THR A 39 36.20 1.91 9.52
C THR A 39 35.79 1.03 10.70
N ASP A 40 35.65 1.58 11.90
CA ASP A 40 35.20 0.87 13.12
C ASP A 40 34.78 1.90 14.19
N TYR A 41 33.85 1.54 15.08
CA TYR A 41 33.39 2.35 16.21
C TYR A 41 33.43 1.56 17.52
N LYS A 42 34.21 2.07 18.49
CA LYS A 42 34.53 1.42 19.78
C LYS A 42 33.85 2.07 20.98
N GLY A 43 33.07 3.13 20.76
CA GLY A 43 32.31 3.79 21.81
C GLY A 43 31.13 2.95 22.31
N SER A 44 30.59 3.31 23.47
CA SER A 44 29.50 2.55 24.12
C SER A 44 28.10 2.81 23.54
N GLY A 45 27.98 3.63 22.50
CA GLY A 45 26.71 4.07 21.92
C GLY A 45 26.09 5.25 22.67
N GLY A 46 24.75 5.26 22.78
CA GLY A 46 23.93 6.40 23.20
C GLY A 46 23.36 7.18 22.01
N ASP A 47 23.02 8.45 22.23
CA ASP A 47 22.66 9.37 21.14
C ASP A 47 23.88 10.22 20.78
N ILE A 48 24.56 9.87 19.67
CA ILE A 48 25.90 10.38 19.35
C ILE A 48 25.92 11.27 18.10
N ILE A 49 26.88 12.20 18.03
CA ILE A 49 27.21 12.95 16.81
C ILE A 49 28.54 12.42 16.27
N ILE A 50 28.57 12.04 14.99
CA ILE A 50 29.83 11.73 14.30
C ILE A 50 30.62 13.04 14.07
N PRO A 51 31.91 13.12 14.43
CA PRO A 51 32.75 14.27 14.11
C PRO A 51 32.79 14.54 12.61
N SER A 52 32.59 15.80 12.19
CA SER A 52 32.76 16.19 10.78
C SER A 52 34.22 16.17 10.32
N LYS A 53 35.14 16.09 11.28
CA LYS A 53 36.58 15.93 11.07
C LYS A 53 37.18 15.04 12.15
N ILE A 54 38.15 14.22 11.76
CA ILE A 54 39.03 13.48 12.67
C ILE A 54 40.48 13.83 12.26
N ASN A 55 41.36 14.11 13.22
CA ASN A 55 42.74 14.60 12.98
C ASN A 55 42.81 15.85 12.06
N GLY A 56 41.72 16.65 11.99
CA GLY A 56 41.60 17.83 11.12
C GLY A 56 41.19 17.55 9.67
N ILE A 57 41.14 16.28 9.26
CA ILE A 57 40.71 15.80 7.94
C ILE A 57 39.19 15.61 7.97
N CYS A 58 38.49 16.05 6.91
CA CYS A 58 37.04 15.84 6.80
C CYS A 58 36.71 14.35 6.70
N VAL A 59 35.75 13.89 7.49
CA VAL A 59 35.16 12.55 7.31
C VAL A 59 34.24 12.60 6.11
N GLU A 60 34.41 11.69 5.15
CA GLU A 60 33.61 11.62 3.92
C GLU A 60 32.83 10.31 3.79
N ASN A 61 33.19 9.22 4.48
CA ASN A 61 32.48 7.95 4.40
C ASN A 61 32.30 7.29 5.77
N ILE A 62 31.18 6.57 5.94
CA ILE A 62 31.02 5.54 6.97
C ILE A 62 31.22 4.21 6.25
N GLY A 63 32.25 3.44 6.63
CA GLY A 63 32.58 2.16 6.02
C GLY A 63 31.57 1.05 6.31
N ASP A 64 31.90 -0.15 5.82
CA ASP A 64 31.13 -1.36 6.11
C ASP A 64 31.22 -1.71 7.60
N GLU A 65 30.14 -2.26 8.17
CA GLU A 65 30.07 -2.80 9.55
C GLU A 65 30.47 -1.86 10.71
N VAL A 66 30.67 -0.55 10.48
CA VAL A 66 31.20 0.41 11.47
C VAL A 66 30.48 0.40 12.82
N PHE A 67 29.14 0.32 12.84
CA PHE A 67 28.33 0.24 14.06
C PHE A 67 27.67 -1.15 14.22
N TYR A 68 28.21 -2.19 13.57
CA TYR A 68 27.65 -3.54 13.62
C TYR A 68 27.47 -4.03 15.08
N GLY A 69 26.25 -4.45 15.42
CA GLY A 69 25.93 -4.93 16.76
C GLY A 69 25.97 -3.87 17.85
N CYS A 70 26.00 -2.57 17.52
CA CYS A 70 26.04 -1.49 18.51
C CYS A 70 24.67 -1.28 19.20
N LYS A 71 24.24 -2.27 19.99
CA LYS A 71 22.95 -2.29 20.71
C LYS A 71 22.76 -1.11 21.67
N GLY A 72 23.84 -0.44 22.08
CA GLY A 72 23.81 0.77 22.89
C GLY A 72 23.48 2.05 22.10
N LEU A 73 23.63 2.06 20.76
CA LEU A 73 23.32 3.21 19.91
C LEU A 73 21.81 3.46 19.89
N THR A 74 21.34 4.56 20.49
CA THR A 74 19.91 4.92 20.55
C THR A 74 19.52 5.96 19.51
N GLY A 75 20.51 6.72 19.02
CA GLY A 75 20.37 7.73 17.97
C GLY A 75 21.74 8.14 17.42
N ILE A 76 21.77 8.66 16.19
CA ILE A 76 23.00 9.13 15.57
C ILE A 76 22.75 10.37 14.70
N THR A 77 23.66 11.33 14.74
CA THR A 77 23.69 12.46 13.80
C THR A 77 24.88 12.29 12.88
N ILE A 78 24.58 12.12 11.59
CA ILE A 78 25.55 12.09 10.50
C ILE A 78 25.77 13.56 10.05
N PRO A 79 27.01 14.07 10.06
CA PRO A 79 27.30 15.43 9.62
C PRO A 79 27.18 15.57 8.09
N TYR A 80 26.85 16.77 7.63
CA TYR A 80 26.90 17.10 6.21
C TYR A 80 28.33 17.01 5.69
N GLY A 81 28.52 16.30 4.56
CA GLY A 81 29.83 16.01 3.97
C GLY A 81 30.13 14.51 3.87
N ILE A 82 29.44 13.67 4.65
CA ILE A 82 29.42 12.22 4.44
C ILE A 82 28.71 11.91 3.10
N LYS A 83 29.35 11.09 2.27
CA LYS A 83 28.98 10.73 0.90
C LYS A 83 28.41 9.33 0.79
N SER A 84 28.87 8.40 1.62
CA SER A 84 28.42 7.00 1.59
C SER A 84 28.28 6.42 2.99
N ILE A 85 27.39 5.43 3.08
CA ILE A 85 27.20 4.54 4.21
C ILE A 85 27.42 3.12 3.69
N GLY A 86 28.36 2.40 4.29
CA GLY A 86 28.73 1.05 3.89
C GLY A 86 27.66 -0.01 4.13
N SER A 87 27.95 -1.21 3.64
CA SER A 87 27.14 -2.40 3.84
C SER A 87 27.15 -2.80 5.31
N SER A 88 26.01 -3.27 5.82
CA SER A 88 25.85 -3.65 7.24
C SER A 88 26.24 -2.55 8.27
N ALA A 89 26.38 -1.29 7.88
CA ALA A 89 26.98 -0.24 8.72
C ALA A 89 26.28 -0.01 10.08
N PHE A 90 24.97 -0.23 10.17
CA PHE A 90 24.17 -0.20 11.40
C PHE A 90 23.47 -1.54 11.68
N CYS A 91 23.93 -2.64 11.08
CA CYS A 91 23.35 -3.96 11.24
C CYS A 91 23.32 -4.38 12.73
N TYR A 92 22.21 -4.95 13.20
CA TYR A 92 21.96 -5.27 14.63
C TYR A 92 22.12 -4.10 15.62
N CYS A 93 21.87 -2.85 15.19
CA CYS A 93 21.74 -1.70 16.09
C CYS A 93 20.37 -1.70 16.80
N ASP A 94 20.09 -2.72 17.61
CA ASP A 94 18.79 -2.94 18.28
C ASP A 94 18.26 -1.70 19.03
N GLY A 95 19.15 -0.84 19.53
CA GLY A 95 18.81 0.36 20.30
C GLY A 95 18.31 1.54 19.46
N LEU A 96 18.61 1.57 18.16
CA LEU A 96 18.48 2.75 17.31
C LEU A 96 17.00 3.07 17.07
N THR A 97 16.55 4.25 17.49
CA THR A 97 15.12 4.61 17.44
C THR A 97 14.73 5.47 16.23
N GLY A 98 15.70 6.18 15.64
CA GLY A 98 15.52 7.05 14.49
C GLY A 98 16.87 7.56 13.95
N ILE A 99 16.93 7.80 12.65
CA ILE A 99 18.11 8.34 11.96
C ILE A 99 17.71 9.25 10.79
N THR A 100 18.54 10.26 10.54
CA THR A 100 18.41 11.17 9.38
C THR A 100 19.66 11.05 8.52
N ILE A 101 19.48 10.67 7.26
CA ILE A 101 20.54 10.57 6.26
C ILE A 101 20.61 11.91 5.52
N PRO A 102 21.69 12.71 5.65
CA PRO A 102 21.78 14.03 5.04
C PRO A 102 21.96 13.94 3.52
N ASP A 103 21.48 14.94 2.77
CA ASP A 103 21.49 14.96 1.29
C ASP A 103 22.88 14.83 0.64
N SER A 104 23.97 15.02 1.40
CA SER A 104 25.32 14.74 0.93
C SER A 104 25.60 13.25 0.70
N VAL A 105 24.82 12.36 1.33
CA VAL A 105 24.95 10.90 1.16
C VAL A 105 24.28 10.49 -0.14
N THR A 106 25.07 9.91 -1.05
CA THR A 106 24.66 9.46 -2.39
C THR A 106 24.52 7.93 -2.48
N SER A 107 24.98 7.18 -1.49
CA SER A 107 24.83 5.71 -1.45
C SER A 107 24.67 5.16 -0.03
N ILE A 108 23.88 4.10 0.07
CA ILE A 108 23.67 3.27 1.27
C ILE A 108 23.89 1.82 0.84
N GLY A 109 24.76 1.09 1.52
CA GLY A 109 25.06 -0.31 1.21
C GLY A 109 23.93 -1.28 1.55
N ASP A 110 24.06 -2.51 1.07
CA ASP A 110 23.15 -3.60 1.40
C ASP A 110 23.19 -3.88 2.92
N LYS A 111 22.07 -4.34 3.49
CA LYS A 111 21.94 -4.64 4.93
C LYS A 111 22.26 -3.47 5.88
N ALA A 112 22.39 -2.23 5.41
CA ALA A 112 22.88 -1.12 6.23
C ALA A 112 22.10 -0.89 7.53
N PHE A 113 20.79 -1.21 7.60
CA PHE A 113 19.96 -1.15 8.81
C PHE A 113 19.29 -2.50 9.16
N TYR A 114 19.86 -3.61 8.69
CA TYR A 114 19.39 -4.97 8.98
C TYR A 114 19.27 -5.19 10.50
N ASP A 115 18.17 -5.78 10.98
CA ASP A 115 17.87 -6.01 12.40
C ASP A 115 17.91 -4.75 13.30
N CYS A 116 17.64 -3.57 12.75
CA CYS A 116 17.38 -2.36 13.55
C CYS A 116 15.97 -2.40 14.17
N TYR A 117 15.68 -3.40 14.99
CA TYR A 117 14.33 -3.73 15.50
C TYR A 117 13.54 -2.55 16.09
N ARG A 118 14.20 -1.56 16.72
CA ARG A 118 13.56 -0.39 17.36
C ARG A 118 13.50 0.86 16.49
N LEU A 119 13.98 0.81 15.24
CA LEU A 119 13.98 1.94 14.32
C LEU A 119 12.55 2.31 13.93
N THR A 120 12.02 3.40 14.50
CA THR A 120 10.59 3.77 14.32
C THR A 120 10.30 4.55 13.05
N GLY A 121 11.33 5.23 12.51
CA GLY A 121 11.28 6.05 11.31
C GLY A 121 12.69 6.45 10.88
N ILE A 122 12.88 6.58 9.57
CA ILE A 122 14.12 7.05 8.94
C ILE A 122 13.79 8.12 7.90
N THR A 123 14.64 9.15 7.80
CA THR A 123 14.62 10.09 6.67
C THR A 123 15.78 9.78 5.75
N ILE A 124 15.50 9.39 4.50
CA ILE A 124 16.50 9.09 3.47
C ILE A 124 16.84 10.37 2.69
N SER A 125 18.11 10.53 2.34
CA SER A 125 18.64 11.58 1.46
C SER A 125 17.95 11.60 0.10
N SER A 126 17.65 12.79 -0.42
CA SER A 126 17.08 12.97 -1.77
C SER A 126 18.02 12.51 -2.90
N SER A 127 19.30 12.33 -2.61
CA SER A 127 20.34 11.90 -3.56
C SER A 127 20.47 10.38 -3.73
N ILE A 128 19.68 9.58 -3.01
CA ILE A 128 19.71 8.11 -3.09
C ILE A 128 18.93 7.60 -4.31
N THR A 129 19.56 6.72 -5.10
CA THR A 129 19.02 6.20 -6.38
C THR A 129 18.49 4.76 -6.33
N SER A 130 18.68 4.06 -5.22
CA SER A 130 18.22 2.68 -5.00
C SER A 130 18.06 2.38 -3.50
N ILE A 131 17.07 1.58 -3.12
CA ILE A 131 17.09 0.89 -1.82
C ILE A 131 17.73 -0.48 -2.05
N GLY A 132 18.86 -0.73 -1.39
CA GLY A 132 19.65 -1.95 -1.56
C GLY A 132 18.95 -3.21 -1.05
N SER A 133 19.58 -4.35 -1.28
CA SER A 133 19.06 -5.63 -0.78
C SER A 133 19.18 -5.67 0.74
N TYR A 134 18.11 -6.13 1.38
CA TYR A 134 18.00 -6.34 2.82
C TYR A 134 18.24 -5.07 3.67
N THR A 135 18.18 -3.85 3.08
CA THR A 135 18.59 -2.61 3.76
C THR A 135 17.83 -2.33 5.06
N PHE A 136 16.53 -2.63 5.13
CA PHE A 136 15.68 -2.49 6.33
C PHE A 136 15.06 -3.83 6.79
N TYR A 137 15.74 -4.95 6.50
CA TYR A 137 15.31 -6.27 6.95
C TYR A 137 15.11 -6.30 8.48
N ASP A 138 13.99 -6.87 8.91
CA ASP A 138 13.53 -6.99 10.30
C ASP A 138 13.60 -5.67 11.12
N CYS A 139 13.44 -4.52 10.46
CA CYS A 139 13.13 -3.24 11.10
C CYS A 139 11.69 -3.23 11.64
N GLN A 140 11.35 -4.14 12.56
CA GLN A 140 9.99 -4.41 13.03
C GLN A 140 9.27 -3.18 13.61
N GLY A 141 10.02 -2.25 14.23
CA GLY A 141 9.50 -1.00 14.75
C GLY A 141 9.18 0.08 13.72
N LEU A 142 9.59 -0.08 12.45
CA LEU A 142 9.48 0.93 11.40
C LEU A 142 8.01 1.14 11.04
N THR A 143 7.46 2.32 11.36
CA THR A 143 6.01 2.57 11.16
C THR A 143 5.68 3.33 9.89
N TYR A 144 6.63 4.13 9.40
CA TYR A 144 6.53 4.91 8.17
C TYR A 144 7.93 5.07 7.56
N ILE A 145 7.99 5.17 6.24
CA ILE A 145 9.19 5.58 5.50
C ILE A 145 8.79 6.34 4.24
N THR A 146 9.56 7.37 3.90
CA THR A 146 9.45 8.06 2.61
C THR A 146 10.63 7.62 1.74
N ILE A 147 10.34 6.90 0.67
CA ILE A 147 11.33 6.60 -0.37
C ILE A 147 11.52 7.87 -1.24
N PRO A 148 12.75 8.33 -1.50
CA PRO A 148 13.01 9.50 -2.36
C PRO A 148 12.60 9.29 -3.84
N ASP A 149 12.16 10.37 -4.49
CA ASP A 149 11.74 10.38 -5.91
C ASP A 149 12.87 10.05 -6.92
N GLY A 150 14.12 9.95 -6.47
CA GLY A 150 15.27 9.50 -7.27
C GLY A 150 15.45 7.97 -7.29
N VAL A 151 14.74 7.22 -6.46
CA VAL A 151 14.93 5.77 -6.30
C VAL A 151 14.36 5.01 -7.49
N THR A 152 15.19 4.22 -8.17
CA THR A 152 14.83 3.48 -9.39
C THR A 152 14.51 2.00 -9.17
N SER A 153 14.87 1.45 -8.00
CA SER A 153 14.65 0.05 -7.62
C SER A 153 14.51 -0.11 -6.10
N ILE A 154 13.76 -1.15 -5.72
CA ILE A 154 13.69 -1.67 -4.34
C ILE A 154 14.25 -3.09 -4.37
N GLY A 155 15.35 -3.31 -3.64
CA GLY A 155 16.09 -4.56 -3.61
C GLY A 155 15.36 -5.74 -2.97
N GLU A 156 15.99 -6.90 -3.07
CA GLU A 156 15.55 -8.16 -2.45
C GLU A 156 15.45 -8.00 -0.93
N GLY A 157 14.36 -8.43 -0.32
CA GLY A 157 14.16 -8.38 1.14
C GLY A 157 14.25 -6.98 1.77
N ALA A 158 14.18 -5.90 0.97
CA ALA A 158 14.51 -4.54 1.42
C ALA A 158 13.73 -4.05 2.65
N PHE A 159 12.47 -4.45 2.79
CA PHE A 159 11.57 -4.19 3.93
C PHE A 159 10.98 -5.49 4.52
N TYR A 160 11.62 -6.63 4.30
CA TYR A 160 11.25 -7.89 4.95
C TYR A 160 11.12 -7.67 6.46
N GLY A 161 10.09 -8.23 7.10
CA GLY A 161 9.95 -8.17 8.55
C GLY A 161 9.65 -6.79 9.13
N CYS A 162 9.31 -5.78 8.31
CA CYS A 162 8.85 -4.47 8.77
C CYS A 162 7.42 -4.54 9.33
N TYR A 163 7.20 -5.31 10.40
CA TYR A 163 5.87 -5.62 10.97
C TYR A 163 5.03 -4.38 11.29
N GLY A 164 5.67 -3.30 11.74
CA GLY A 164 5.03 -2.04 12.11
C GLY A 164 4.64 -1.13 10.94
N LEU A 165 5.11 -1.40 9.72
CA LEU A 165 4.99 -0.50 8.57
C LEU A 165 3.54 -0.49 8.07
N LYS A 166 2.86 0.66 8.17
CA LYS A 166 1.42 0.77 7.86
C LYS A 166 1.12 1.21 6.44
N GLU A 167 1.92 2.14 5.96
CA GLU A 167 1.81 2.77 4.66
C GLU A 167 3.20 3.00 4.08
N ILE A 168 3.35 2.78 2.78
CA ILE A 168 4.55 3.15 2.04
C ILE A 168 4.14 3.67 0.66
N THR A 169 4.74 4.78 0.24
CA THR A 169 4.59 5.33 -1.10
C THR A 169 5.78 4.89 -1.94
N ILE A 170 5.51 4.21 -3.05
CA ILE A 170 6.52 3.79 -4.02
C ILE A 170 6.62 4.88 -5.10
N PRO A 171 7.77 5.55 -5.27
CA PRO A 171 7.89 6.66 -6.23
C PRO A 171 7.77 6.20 -7.69
N SER A 172 7.29 7.10 -8.56
CA SER A 172 7.09 6.83 -10.00
C SER A 172 8.38 6.66 -10.82
N SER A 173 9.54 6.70 -10.16
CA SER A 173 10.85 6.34 -10.69
C SER A 173 11.16 4.85 -10.54
N VAL A 174 10.48 4.14 -9.63
CA VAL A 174 10.77 2.72 -9.31
C VAL A 174 10.30 1.82 -10.46
N THR A 175 11.23 1.03 -11.00
CA THR A 175 10.99 0.15 -12.16
C THR A 175 10.81 -1.32 -11.80
N SER A 176 11.25 -1.72 -10.61
CA SER A 176 11.17 -3.09 -10.09
C SER A 176 11.00 -3.12 -8.56
N ILE A 177 10.25 -4.11 -8.10
CA ILE A 177 10.15 -4.50 -6.69
C ILE A 177 10.76 -5.91 -6.59
N GLY A 178 11.85 -6.05 -5.82
CA GLY A 178 12.59 -7.30 -5.69
C GLY A 178 11.84 -8.42 -4.97
N ASP A 179 12.45 -9.60 -4.99
CA ASP A 179 11.97 -10.77 -4.26
C ASP A 179 11.92 -10.49 -2.76
N GLU A 180 10.89 -10.97 -2.06
CA GLU A 180 10.66 -10.79 -0.63
C GLU A 180 10.63 -9.33 -0.11
N ALA A 181 10.54 -8.33 -1.00
CA ALA A 181 10.77 -6.93 -0.66
C ALA A 181 9.90 -6.38 0.49
N PHE A 182 8.67 -6.86 0.66
CA PHE A 182 7.74 -6.54 1.76
C PHE A 182 7.24 -7.80 2.50
N TYR A 183 8.00 -8.90 2.46
CA TYR A 183 7.66 -10.14 3.16
C TYR A 183 7.41 -9.89 4.65
N TYR A 184 6.39 -10.50 5.24
CA TYR A 184 5.94 -10.27 6.62
C TYR A 184 5.59 -8.80 6.96
N CYS A 185 5.31 -7.89 6.03
CA CYS A 185 4.80 -6.54 6.36
C CYS A 185 3.36 -6.59 6.92
N HIS A 186 3.18 -7.16 8.12
CA HIS A 186 1.89 -7.43 8.76
C HIS A 186 1.01 -6.19 8.89
N GLY A 187 1.60 -5.04 9.19
CA GLY A 187 0.90 -3.77 9.39
C GLY A 187 0.47 -3.08 8.10
N LEU A 188 0.98 -3.48 6.93
CA LEU A 188 0.84 -2.73 5.67
C LEU A 188 -0.59 -2.85 5.16
N THR A 189 -1.41 -1.80 5.33
CA THR A 189 -2.83 -1.85 4.98
C THR A 189 -3.13 -1.58 3.51
N SER A 190 -2.24 -0.82 2.87
CA SER A 190 -2.38 -0.35 1.49
C SER A 190 -1.02 0.03 0.91
N ILE A 191 -0.80 -0.31 -0.35
CA ILE A 191 0.36 0.12 -1.15
C ILE A 191 -0.14 0.51 -2.55
N THR A 192 0.46 1.56 -3.12
CA THR A 192 0.25 1.92 -4.54
C THR A 192 1.48 1.52 -5.33
N ILE A 193 1.28 0.70 -6.35
CA ILE A 193 2.32 0.30 -7.31
C ILE A 193 2.24 1.28 -8.49
N PRO A 194 3.30 2.05 -8.81
CA PRO A 194 3.24 3.05 -9.87
C PRO A 194 3.41 2.41 -11.26
N ASP A 195 2.89 3.10 -12.29
CA ASP A 195 2.95 2.69 -13.71
C ASP A 195 4.38 2.58 -14.31
N SER A 196 5.40 2.86 -13.51
CA SER A 196 6.80 2.62 -13.85
C SER A 196 7.26 1.19 -13.53
N VAL A 197 6.59 0.49 -12.62
CA VAL A 197 6.97 -0.87 -12.20
C VAL A 197 6.63 -1.87 -13.29
N THR A 198 7.63 -2.66 -13.68
CA THR A 198 7.50 -3.66 -14.74
C THR A 198 7.46 -5.10 -14.24
N ASN A 199 7.99 -5.35 -13.04
CA ASN A 199 8.08 -6.68 -12.43
C ASN A 199 7.89 -6.57 -10.91
N ILE A 200 7.17 -7.55 -10.34
CA ILE A 200 7.03 -7.76 -8.89
C ILE A 200 7.66 -9.13 -8.58
N GLY A 201 8.65 -9.15 -7.69
CA GLY A 201 9.42 -10.34 -7.35
C GLY A 201 8.63 -11.47 -6.66
N ASN A 202 9.30 -12.61 -6.50
CA ASN A 202 8.78 -13.77 -5.78
C ASN A 202 8.55 -13.40 -4.31
N SER A 203 7.45 -13.86 -3.72
CA SER A 203 7.10 -13.62 -2.31
C SER A 203 7.11 -12.13 -1.90
N ALA A 204 7.00 -11.18 -2.83
CA ALA A 204 7.22 -9.76 -2.57
C ALA A 204 6.29 -9.16 -1.49
N PHE A 205 5.06 -9.66 -1.33
CA PHE A 205 4.08 -9.28 -0.30
C PHE A 205 3.63 -10.48 0.54
N TYR A 206 4.43 -11.54 0.60
CA TYR A 206 4.12 -12.75 1.36
C TYR A 206 3.82 -12.43 2.83
N TYR A 207 2.78 -13.03 3.40
CA TYR A 207 2.28 -12.75 4.76
C TYR A 207 1.93 -11.26 5.04
N CYS A 208 1.61 -10.42 4.04
CA CYS A 208 1.06 -9.07 4.29
C CYS A 208 -0.39 -9.12 4.81
N TYR A 209 -0.59 -9.55 6.06
CA TYR A 209 -1.91 -9.74 6.68
C TYR A 209 -2.81 -8.49 6.66
N GLY A 210 -2.22 -7.30 6.80
CA GLY A 210 -2.95 -6.04 6.80
C GLY A 210 -3.47 -5.61 5.42
N LEU A 211 -2.88 -6.10 4.32
CA LEU A 211 -3.08 -5.55 2.98
C LEU A 211 -4.50 -5.85 2.49
N THR A 212 -5.36 -4.83 2.41
CA THR A 212 -6.80 -5.04 2.14
C THR A 212 -7.18 -5.09 0.66
N SER A 213 -6.43 -4.38 -0.17
CA SER A 213 -6.66 -4.22 -1.61
C SER A 213 -5.36 -3.75 -2.28
N ILE A 214 -5.11 -4.21 -3.50
CA ILE A 214 -4.00 -3.72 -4.33
C ILE A 214 -4.43 -3.66 -5.80
N ALA A 215 -3.91 -2.67 -6.52
CA ALA A 215 -4.03 -2.58 -7.97
C ALA A 215 -2.66 -2.81 -8.60
N ILE A 216 -2.59 -3.74 -9.55
CA ILE A 216 -1.39 -4.04 -10.34
C ILE A 216 -1.49 -3.25 -11.65
N PRO A 217 -0.64 -2.22 -11.87
CA PRO A 217 -0.76 -1.37 -13.05
C PRO A 217 -0.37 -2.11 -14.32
N ASN A 218 -0.95 -1.70 -15.46
CA ASN A 218 -0.75 -2.35 -16.76
C ASN A 218 0.71 -2.36 -17.26
N SER A 219 1.62 -1.60 -16.62
CA SER A 219 3.06 -1.68 -16.85
C SER A 219 3.69 -3.00 -16.37
N VAL A 220 3.09 -3.66 -15.38
CA VAL A 220 3.57 -4.91 -14.80
C VAL A 220 3.33 -6.06 -15.78
N LYS A 221 4.43 -6.73 -16.13
CA LYS A 221 4.48 -7.88 -17.05
C LYS A 221 4.55 -9.22 -16.32
N SER A 222 5.12 -9.22 -15.11
CA SER A 222 5.31 -10.41 -14.29
C SER A 222 5.01 -10.15 -12.81
N ILE A 223 4.42 -11.16 -12.18
CA ILE A 223 4.20 -11.25 -10.72
C ILE A 223 4.84 -12.58 -10.30
N GLY A 224 5.77 -12.55 -9.36
CA GLY A 224 6.52 -13.74 -8.93
C GLY A 224 5.65 -14.83 -8.29
N GLU A 225 6.26 -16.01 -8.11
CA GLU A 225 5.66 -17.09 -7.32
C GLU A 225 5.34 -16.58 -5.90
N GLU A 226 4.21 -17.02 -5.36
CA GLU A 226 3.80 -16.78 -3.96
C GLU A 226 3.74 -15.28 -3.56
N ALA A 227 3.72 -14.36 -4.53
CA ALA A 227 3.87 -12.92 -4.28
C ALA A 227 2.87 -12.30 -3.30
N PHE A 228 1.64 -12.80 -3.20
CA PHE A 228 0.64 -12.38 -2.20
C PHE A 228 0.21 -13.52 -1.25
N PHE A 229 0.97 -14.60 -1.18
CA PHE A 229 0.64 -15.79 -0.36
C PHE A 229 0.39 -15.41 1.10
N TRP A 230 -0.70 -15.93 1.68
CA TRP A 230 -1.21 -15.57 3.02
C TRP A 230 -1.43 -14.05 3.27
N CYS A 231 -1.75 -13.24 2.25
CA CYS A 231 -2.37 -11.92 2.46
C CYS A 231 -3.81 -12.10 2.97
N THR A 232 -3.98 -12.44 4.25
CA THR A 232 -5.29 -12.80 4.85
C THR A 232 -6.28 -11.64 4.91
N GLY A 233 -5.81 -10.39 4.83
CA GLY A 233 -6.65 -9.20 4.72
C GLY A 233 -7.10 -8.86 3.29
N LEU A 234 -6.47 -9.43 2.25
CA LEU A 234 -6.64 -9.03 0.86
C LEU A 234 -7.99 -9.50 0.32
N LYS A 235 -8.92 -8.57 0.12
CA LYS A 235 -10.31 -8.89 -0.30
C LYS A 235 -10.52 -8.85 -1.81
N ASN A 236 -9.82 -7.94 -2.47
CA ASN A 236 -9.88 -7.71 -3.91
C ASN A 236 -8.50 -7.34 -4.44
N ILE A 237 -8.25 -7.72 -5.69
CA ILE A 237 -7.05 -7.32 -6.44
C ILE A 237 -7.42 -7.08 -7.90
N THR A 238 -6.95 -5.96 -8.45
CA THR A 238 -7.01 -5.68 -9.89
C THR A 238 -5.70 -6.11 -10.53
N LEU A 239 -5.76 -6.99 -11.53
CA LEU A 239 -4.59 -7.46 -12.27
C LEU A 239 -4.34 -6.62 -13.53
N SER A 240 -3.10 -6.61 -13.98
CA SER A 240 -2.66 -5.98 -15.23
C SER A 240 -3.12 -6.78 -16.45
N ASP A 241 -3.63 -6.09 -17.48
CA ASP A 241 -4.01 -6.66 -18.78
C ASP A 241 -2.83 -7.27 -19.57
N ASN A 242 -1.60 -7.14 -19.07
CA ASN A 242 -0.38 -7.72 -19.64
C ASN A 242 0.15 -8.95 -18.88
N VAL A 243 -0.51 -9.38 -17.80
CA VAL A 243 -0.13 -10.60 -17.06
C VAL A 243 -0.50 -11.84 -17.87
N THR A 244 0.48 -12.67 -18.23
CA THR A 244 0.29 -13.86 -19.08
C THR A 244 0.10 -15.17 -18.32
N SER A 245 0.44 -15.21 -17.04
CA SER A 245 0.32 -16.37 -16.15
C SER A 245 -0.05 -15.93 -14.74
N ILE A 246 -0.79 -16.77 -14.03
CA ILE A 246 -0.94 -16.67 -12.57
C ILE A 246 -0.06 -17.75 -11.96
N ASN A 247 1.05 -17.33 -11.36
CA ASN A 247 2.10 -18.23 -10.91
C ASN A 247 1.72 -18.99 -9.63
N LYS A 248 2.53 -20.00 -9.30
CA LYS A 248 2.30 -20.90 -8.17
C LYS A 248 2.04 -20.12 -6.87
N GLY A 249 0.93 -20.45 -6.21
CA GLY A 249 0.54 -19.91 -4.91
C GLY A 249 0.30 -18.39 -4.83
N THR A 250 0.35 -17.64 -5.95
CA THR A 250 0.35 -16.16 -5.93
C THR A 250 -0.81 -15.55 -5.15
N PHE A 251 -2.03 -16.11 -5.22
CA PHE A 251 -3.24 -15.63 -4.55
C PHE A 251 -3.79 -16.62 -3.51
N LYS A 252 -2.91 -17.39 -2.86
CA LYS A 252 -3.26 -18.29 -1.76
C LYS A 252 -3.60 -17.49 -0.49
N CYS A 253 -4.80 -16.91 -0.47
CA CYS A 253 -5.22 -15.84 0.45
C CYS A 253 -6.60 -16.14 1.04
N THR A 254 -6.71 -16.36 2.35
CA THR A 254 -8.02 -16.60 3.00
C THR A 254 -8.99 -15.42 2.94
N GLY A 255 -8.48 -14.20 2.72
CA GLY A 255 -9.30 -12.99 2.60
C GLY A 255 -9.93 -12.77 1.23
N LEU A 256 -9.41 -13.40 0.17
CA LEU A 256 -9.72 -13.02 -1.20
C LEU A 256 -11.13 -13.44 -1.58
N THR A 257 -12.00 -12.45 -1.81
CA THR A 257 -13.42 -12.64 -2.15
C THR A 257 -13.74 -12.31 -3.59
N ASP A 258 -12.94 -11.48 -4.24
CA ASP A 258 -13.16 -11.03 -5.62
C ASP A 258 -11.83 -10.90 -6.39
N ILE A 259 -11.80 -11.38 -7.63
CA ILE A 259 -10.71 -11.19 -8.58
C ILE A 259 -11.23 -11.37 -10.02
N THR A 260 -10.88 -10.42 -10.89
CA THR A 260 -11.03 -10.60 -12.34
C THR A 260 -9.72 -11.08 -12.94
N ILE A 261 -9.73 -12.23 -13.60
CA ILE A 261 -8.58 -12.75 -14.34
C ILE A 261 -8.58 -12.11 -15.75
N PRO A 262 -7.51 -11.41 -16.17
CA PRO A 262 -7.42 -10.81 -17.51
C PRO A 262 -7.40 -11.85 -18.64
N SER A 263 -7.90 -11.47 -19.83
CA SER A 263 -7.90 -12.33 -21.02
C SER A 263 -6.51 -12.55 -21.65
N SER A 264 -5.47 -11.92 -21.11
CA SER A 264 -4.06 -12.19 -21.42
C SER A 264 -3.53 -13.46 -20.74
N VAL A 265 -4.18 -13.93 -19.67
CA VAL A 265 -3.71 -15.08 -18.88
C VAL A 265 -3.92 -16.37 -19.68
N THR A 266 -2.85 -17.15 -19.82
CA THR A 266 -2.80 -18.41 -20.57
C THR A 266 -2.61 -19.65 -19.69
N SER A 267 -2.07 -19.47 -18.49
CA SER A 267 -1.87 -20.52 -17.48
C SER A 267 -2.21 -20.03 -16.06
N ILE A 268 -2.71 -20.95 -15.25
CA ILE A 268 -2.88 -20.78 -13.80
C ILE A 268 -2.15 -21.94 -13.12
N GLU A 269 -1.15 -21.67 -12.32
CA GLU A 269 -0.24 -22.68 -11.76
C GLU A 269 -0.68 -23.22 -10.40
N ASP A 270 0.03 -24.24 -9.92
CA ASP A 270 -0.31 -25.01 -8.72
C ASP A 270 -0.62 -24.12 -7.49
N THR A 271 -1.69 -24.45 -6.77
CA THR A 271 -2.15 -23.76 -5.55
C THR A 271 -2.49 -22.26 -5.67
N ALA A 272 -2.56 -21.70 -6.90
CA ALA A 272 -2.71 -20.25 -7.12
C ALA A 272 -3.82 -19.55 -6.33
N PHE A 273 -4.99 -20.18 -6.13
CA PHE A 273 -6.14 -19.65 -5.38
C PHE A 273 -6.51 -20.48 -4.14
N MET A 274 -5.59 -21.32 -3.66
CA MET A 274 -5.81 -22.22 -2.53
C MET A 274 -6.23 -21.42 -1.28
N TYR A 275 -7.12 -21.99 -0.47
CA TYR A 275 -7.71 -21.35 0.71
C TYR A 275 -8.55 -20.08 0.45
N SER A 276 -8.82 -19.69 -0.80
CA SER A 276 -9.51 -18.42 -1.07
C SER A 276 -10.99 -18.41 -0.66
N SER A 277 -11.48 -17.22 -0.33
CA SER A 277 -12.87 -16.95 0.06
C SER A 277 -13.77 -16.55 -1.12
N LEU A 278 -13.32 -16.81 -2.36
CA LEU A 278 -14.07 -16.55 -3.59
C LEU A 278 -15.46 -17.20 -3.52
N THR A 279 -16.51 -16.47 -3.90
CA THR A 279 -17.87 -17.02 -4.00
C THR A 279 -18.14 -17.65 -5.35
N ASP A 280 -17.54 -17.08 -6.39
CA ASP A 280 -17.64 -17.47 -7.77
C ASP A 280 -16.41 -16.92 -8.53
N ILE A 281 -16.05 -17.55 -9.64
CA ILE A 281 -14.97 -17.07 -10.51
C ILE A 281 -15.20 -17.51 -11.96
N THR A 282 -14.84 -16.65 -12.90
CA THR A 282 -14.81 -16.97 -14.33
C THR A 282 -13.36 -17.06 -14.79
N ILE A 283 -12.97 -18.21 -15.33
CA ILE A 283 -11.66 -18.44 -15.91
C ILE A 283 -11.73 -18.11 -17.42
N PRO A 284 -10.94 -17.14 -17.92
CA PRO A 284 -10.99 -16.73 -19.33
C PRO A 284 -10.64 -17.88 -20.29
N ASN A 285 -11.29 -17.91 -21.46
CA ASN A 285 -11.04 -18.92 -22.50
C ASN A 285 -9.62 -18.91 -23.09
N SER A 286 -8.81 -17.89 -22.80
CA SER A 286 -7.37 -17.85 -23.09
C SER A 286 -6.56 -18.84 -22.24
N VAL A 287 -7.08 -19.26 -21.08
CA VAL A 287 -6.42 -20.21 -20.18
C VAL A 287 -6.49 -21.63 -20.76
N THR A 288 -5.32 -22.18 -21.03
CA THR A 288 -5.15 -23.53 -21.62
C THR A 288 -4.62 -24.56 -20.61
N SER A 289 -4.06 -24.10 -19.49
CA SER A 289 -3.51 -24.93 -18.42
C SER A 289 -3.95 -24.45 -17.04
N ILE A 290 -4.40 -25.38 -16.20
CA ILE A 290 -4.76 -25.17 -14.78
C ILE A 290 -4.01 -26.23 -13.97
N GLY A 291 -3.18 -25.78 -13.02
CA GLY A 291 -2.35 -26.62 -12.17
C GLY A 291 -3.13 -27.45 -11.14
N ASN A 292 -2.41 -28.19 -10.31
CA ASN A 292 -2.97 -28.95 -9.21
C ASN A 292 -3.38 -28.02 -8.05
N LYS A 293 -4.36 -28.44 -7.25
CA LYS A 293 -4.75 -27.77 -5.99
C LYS A 293 -5.16 -26.28 -6.13
N VAL A 294 -5.44 -25.80 -7.35
CA VAL A 294 -5.65 -24.37 -7.64
C VAL A 294 -6.73 -23.74 -6.77
N PHE A 295 -7.88 -24.41 -6.59
CA PHE A 295 -8.98 -23.98 -5.71
C PHE A 295 -9.11 -24.88 -4.48
N ARG A 296 -8.04 -25.56 -4.06
CA ARG A 296 -8.06 -26.46 -2.89
C ARG A 296 -8.45 -25.68 -1.64
N GLU A 297 -9.41 -26.21 -0.89
CA GLU A 297 -9.96 -25.64 0.33
C GLU A 297 -10.52 -24.20 0.13
N CYS A 298 -11.25 -23.95 -0.96
CA CYS A 298 -12.04 -22.72 -1.15
C CYS A 298 -13.49 -22.94 -0.65
N PRO A 299 -13.81 -22.72 0.65
CA PRO A 299 -15.07 -23.17 1.23
C PRO A 299 -16.29 -22.40 0.73
N ASN A 300 -16.11 -21.16 0.25
CA ASN A 300 -17.20 -20.28 -0.17
C ASN A 300 -17.54 -20.39 -1.66
N LEU A 301 -16.73 -21.11 -2.45
CA LEU A 301 -16.87 -21.19 -3.91
C LEU A 301 -18.10 -22.02 -4.28
N LYS A 302 -19.15 -21.37 -4.79
CA LYS A 302 -20.45 -21.98 -5.12
C LYS A 302 -20.54 -22.47 -6.56
N SER A 303 -19.85 -21.78 -7.46
CA SER A 303 -19.87 -22.01 -8.91
C SER A 303 -18.58 -21.49 -9.55
N ILE A 304 -18.11 -22.16 -10.60
CA ILE A 304 -16.94 -21.74 -11.39
C ILE A 304 -17.20 -21.95 -12.88
N THR A 305 -16.87 -20.95 -13.70
CA THR A 305 -16.84 -21.10 -15.15
C THR A 305 -15.44 -21.51 -15.59
N LEU A 306 -15.28 -22.77 -15.98
CA LEU A 306 -14.04 -23.31 -16.55
C LEU A 306 -13.88 -22.92 -18.04
N PRO A 307 -12.64 -22.77 -18.55
CA PRO A 307 -12.40 -22.34 -19.91
C PRO A 307 -12.59 -23.49 -20.90
N GLY A 308 -13.05 -23.21 -22.12
CA GLY A 308 -13.29 -24.23 -23.14
C GLY A 308 -12.03 -24.90 -23.73
N GLY A 309 -10.83 -24.45 -23.34
CA GLY A 309 -9.54 -24.90 -23.90
C GLY A 309 -8.78 -25.95 -23.07
N ILE A 310 -9.15 -26.20 -21.81
CA ILE A 310 -8.41 -27.13 -20.95
C ILE A 310 -8.66 -28.60 -21.33
N THR A 311 -7.60 -29.41 -21.28
CA THR A 311 -7.64 -30.84 -21.64
C THR A 311 -7.78 -31.79 -20.45
N SER A 312 -7.61 -31.28 -19.22
CA SER A 312 -7.74 -32.04 -17.97
C SER A 312 -8.19 -31.14 -16.82
N ILE A 313 -8.73 -31.76 -15.77
CA ILE A 313 -8.83 -31.16 -14.43
C ILE A 313 -7.72 -31.83 -13.58
N GLY A 314 -6.81 -31.04 -13.02
CA GLY A 314 -5.66 -31.52 -12.25
C GLY A 314 -6.01 -32.23 -10.94
N ASN A 315 -4.99 -32.69 -10.22
CA ASN A 315 -5.19 -33.32 -8.92
C ASN A 315 -5.65 -32.30 -7.87
N GLU A 316 -6.59 -32.70 -7.01
CA GLU A 316 -7.09 -31.92 -5.86
C GLU A 316 -7.57 -30.48 -6.19
N VAL A 317 -7.89 -30.16 -7.45
CA VAL A 317 -8.20 -28.77 -7.89
C VAL A 317 -9.33 -28.13 -7.09
N PHE A 318 -10.38 -28.88 -6.77
CA PHE A 318 -11.52 -28.47 -5.94
C PHE A 318 -11.63 -29.29 -4.65
N PHE A 319 -10.53 -29.89 -4.18
CA PHE A 319 -10.51 -30.64 -2.91
C PHE A 319 -11.02 -29.73 -1.78
N GLN A 320 -12.04 -30.17 -1.02
CA GLN A 320 -12.70 -29.40 0.04
C GLN A 320 -13.30 -28.05 -0.41
N CYS A 321 -13.73 -27.91 -1.68
CA CYS A 321 -14.68 -26.87 -2.07
C CYS A 321 -16.09 -27.18 -1.54
N VAL A 322 -16.26 -27.11 -0.22
CA VAL A 322 -17.50 -27.54 0.46
C VAL A 322 -18.75 -26.75 0.05
N GLY A 323 -18.58 -25.53 -0.47
CA GLY A 323 -19.65 -24.68 -0.98
C GLY A 323 -20.08 -24.98 -2.43
N LEU A 324 -19.33 -25.80 -3.18
CA LEU A 324 -19.52 -25.97 -4.62
C LEU A 324 -20.83 -26.74 -4.91
N THR A 325 -21.81 -26.03 -5.46
CA THR A 325 -23.15 -26.58 -5.74
C THR A 325 -23.32 -27.04 -7.17
N ASP A 326 -22.64 -26.40 -8.12
CA ASP A 326 -22.71 -26.71 -9.56
C ASP A 326 -21.35 -26.44 -10.22
N ILE A 327 -21.00 -27.27 -11.20
CA ILE A 327 -19.85 -27.06 -12.09
C ILE A 327 -20.10 -27.72 -13.44
N THR A 328 -19.86 -26.96 -14.52
CA THR A 328 -19.83 -27.51 -15.88
C THR A 328 -18.40 -27.91 -16.24
N ILE A 329 -18.17 -29.20 -16.50
CA ILE A 329 -16.89 -29.71 -17.03
C ILE A 329 -16.86 -29.47 -18.56
N PRO A 330 -15.87 -28.74 -19.11
CA PRO A 330 -15.78 -28.48 -20.54
C PRO A 330 -15.65 -29.75 -21.40
N SER A 331 -16.24 -29.73 -22.60
CA SER A 331 -16.23 -30.86 -23.54
C SER A 331 -14.86 -31.16 -24.19
N SER A 332 -13.83 -30.38 -23.85
CA SER A 332 -12.43 -30.59 -24.16
C SER A 332 -11.70 -31.46 -23.12
N VAL A 333 -12.25 -31.59 -21.91
CA VAL A 333 -11.61 -32.31 -20.79
C VAL A 333 -11.61 -33.82 -21.08
N THR A 334 -10.42 -34.41 -21.06
CA THR A 334 -10.17 -35.83 -21.30
C THR A 334 -9.90 -36.63 -20.02
N SER A 335 -9.50 -35.95 -18.93
CA SER A 335 -9.19 -36.59 -17.66
C SER A 335 -9.55 -35.72 -16.46
N ILE A 336 -9.97 -36.37 -15.37
CA ILE A 336 -10.20 -35.77 -14.06
C ILE A 336 -9.19 -36.37 -13.09
N GLY A 337 -8.41 -35.54 -12.41
CA GLY A 337 -7.31 -35.95 -11.54
C GLY A 337 -7.73 -36.63 -10.24
N ASN A 338 -6.72 -37.11 -9.50
CA ASN A 338 -6.93 -37.72 -8.19
C ASN A 338 -7.49 -36.69 -7.20
N ALA A 339 -8.50 -37.10 -6.43
CA ALA A 339 -9.18 -36.28 -5.42
C ALA A 339 -9.66 -34.90 -5.90
N ALA A 340 -9.87 -34.72 -7.21
CA ALA A 340 -10.15 -33.43 -7.86
C ALA A 340 -11.35 -32.66 -7.26
N PHE A 341 -12.37 -33.37 -6.78
CA PHE A 341 -13.59 -32.86 -6.13
C PHE A 341 -13.83 -33.51 -4.75
N ASN A 342 -12.82 -34.14 -4.15
CA ASN A 342 -12.98 -34.84 -2.87
C ASN A 342 -13.44 -33.85 -1.79
N TYR A 343 -14.46 -34.21 -0.99
CA TYR A 343 -15.18 -33.32 -0.06
C TYR A 343 -15.88 -32.11 -0.70
N CYS A 344 -16.35 -32.17 -1.95
CA CYS A 344 -17.33 -31.21 -2.49
C CYS A 344 -18.74 -31.50 -1.90
N THR A 345 -18.92 -31.27 -0.61
CA THR A 345 -20.07 -31.71 0.19
C THR A 345 -21.41 -31.01 -0.11
N SER A 346 -21.45 -30.06 -1.04
CA SER A 346 -22.69 -29.43 -1.53
C SER A 346 -23.07 -29.84 -2.95
N LEU A 347 -22.22 -30.60 -3.65
CA LEU A 347 -22.45 -31.02 -5.03
C LEU A 347 -23.51 -32.12 -5.06
N LYS A 348 -24.61 -31.91 -5.81
CA LYS A 348 -25.74 -32.85 -5.87
C LYS A 348 -25.74 -33.72 -7.12
N SER A 349 -25.21 -33.19 -8.21
CA SER A 349 -25.10 -33.89 -9.48
C SER A 349 -23.86 -33.42 -10.23
N ILE A 350 -23.28 -34.30 -11.05
CA ILE A 350 -22.20 -33.95 -11.97
C ILE A 350 -22.49 -34.51 -13.36
N THR A 351 -22.11 -33.76 -14.41
CA THR A 351 -22.13 -34.25 -15.79
C THR A 351 -20.70 -34.45 -16.28
N ILE A 352 -20.38 -35.67 -16.68
CA ILE A 352 -19.10 -36.09 -17.23
C ILE A 352 -19.21 -36.05 -18.77
N PRO A 353 -18.49 -35.15 -19.46
CA PRO A 353 -18.61 -35.01 -20.90
C PRO A 353 -17.99 -36.20 -21.64
N LYS A 354 -18.46 -36.43 -22.88
CA LYS A 354 -18.10 -37.58 -23.72
C LYS A 354 -16.60 -37.81 -23.97
N SER A 355 -15.80 -36.78 -23.74
CA SER A 355 -14.36 -36.71 -23.94
C SER A 355 -13.56 -37.33 -22.80
N VAL A 356 -14.14 -37.42 -21.59
CA VAL A 356 -13.45 -37.96 -20.42
C VAL A 356 -13.25 -39.46 -20.58
N SER A 357 -11.99 -39.87 -20.69
CA SER A 357 -11.58 -41.26 -20.77
C SER A 357 -11.00 -41.79 -19.45
N ASN A 358 -10.64 -40.91 -18.51
CA ASN A 358 -10.08 -41.28 -17.21
C ASN A 358 -10.59 -40.41 -16.05
N ILE A 359 -10.96 -41.04 -14.94
CA ILE A 359 -11.29 -40.41 -13.64
C ILE A 359 -10.34 -40.97 -12.59
N GLY A 360 -9.64 -40.10 -11.86
CA GLY A 360 -8.62 -40.47 -10.87
C GLY A 360 -9.15 -41.12 -9.59
N ASN A 361 -8.22 -41.56 -8.74
CA ASN A 361 -8.51 -42.11 -7.42
C ASN A 361 -9.19 -41.05 -6.54
N GLU A 362 -10.20 -41.45 -5.77
CA GLU A 362 -10.95 -40.58 -4.85
C GLU A 362 -11.55 -39.29 -5.49
N ALA A 363 -11.69 -39.23 -6.82
CA ALA A 363 -11.98 -38.00 -7.56
C ALA A 363 -13.21 -37.22 -7.06
N PHE A 364 -14.29 -37.90 -6.66
CA PHE A 364 -15.51 -37.35 -6.08
C PHE A 364 -15.80 -37.97 -4.69
N ARG A 365 -14.78 -38.44 -3.99
CA ARG A 365 -14.95 -39.07 -2.68
C ARG A 365 -15.48 -38.06 -1.64
N ASN A 366 -16.22 -38.53 -0.62
CA ASN A 366 -16.79 -37.68 0.44
C ASN A 366 -17.74 -36.59 -0.07
N CYS A 367 -18.28 -36.72 -1.29
CA CYS A 367 -19.32 -35.84 -1.79
C CYS A 367 -20.68 -36.31 -1.25
N TYR A 368 -20.91 -36.16 0.06
CA TYR A 368 -22.03 -36.78 0.79
C TYR A 368 -23.44 -36.46 0.26
N THR A 369 -23.60 -35.41 -0.55
CA THR A 369 -24.86 -35.00 -1.19
C THR A 369 -24.97 -35.41 -2.66
N LEU A 370 -23.94 -36.03 -3.24
CA LEU A 370 -23.89 -36.36 -4.66
C LEU A 370 -24.80 -37.56 -4.93
N GLN A 371 -25.92 -37.29 -5.60
CA GLN A 371 -26.97 -38.25 -5.90
C GLN A 371 -26.88 -38.79 -7.32
N ASN A 372 -26.33 -38.03 -8.27
CA ASN A 372 -26.33 -38.41 -9.68
C ASN A 372 -25.00 -38.07 -10.38
N ALA A 373 -24.44 -39.01 -11.14
CA ALA A 373 -23.38 -38.73 -12.10
C ALA A 373 -23.85 -39.13 -13.51
N TYR A 374 -23.96 -38.15 -14.41
CA TYR A 374 -24.41 -38.33 -15.79
C TYR A 374 -23.21 -38.46 -16.74
N PHE A 375 -23.09 -39.58 -17.45
CA PHE A 375 -22.01 -39.85 -18.38
C PHE A 375 -22.50 -39.72 -19.83
N ASN A 376 -21.96 -38.74 -20.55
CA ASN A 376 -22.36 -38.40 -21.93
C ASN A 376 -21.55 -39.14 -23.01
N GLY A 377 -20.74 -40.14 -22.63
CA GLY A 377 -19.91 -40.94 -23.53
C GLY A 377 -19.63 -42.32 -22.95
N ASN A 378 -18.66 -43.03 -23.54
CA ASN A 378 -18.25 -44.37 -23.12
C ASN A 378 -17.81 -44.39 -21.65
N ALA A 379 -17.86 -45.55 -21.00
CA ALA A 379 -17.35 -45.72 -19.65
C ALA A 379 -15.83 -45.43 -19.59
N PRO A 380 -15.37 -44.48 -18.76
CA PRO A 380 -13.95 -44.17 -18.62
C PRO A 380 -13.23 -45.23 -17.77
N SER A 381 -11.90 -45.24 -17.79
CA SER A 381 -11.14 -45.83 -16.70
C SER A 381 -11.42 -45.03 -15.42
N MET A 382 -11.67 -45.73 -14.32
CA MET A 382 -12.01 -45.11 -13.04
C MET A 382 -11.06 -45.61 -11.96
N GLY A 383 -10.45 -44.67 -11.24
CA GLY A 383 -9.58 -44.93 -10.11
C GLY A 383 -10.31 -45.49 -8.90
N THR A 384 -9.53 -45.98 -7.95
CA THR A 384 -10.02 -46.56 -6.70
C THR A 384 -10.83 -45.52 -5.92
N ASN A 385 -11.98 -45.94 -5.37
CA ASN A 385 -12.83 -45.15 -4.48
C ASN A 385 -13.33 -43.82 -5.06
N ALA A 386 -13.47 -43.72 -6.40
CA ALA A 386 -13.75 -42.48 -7.10
C ALA A 386 -15.06 -41.78 -6.68
N PHE A 387 -16.09 -42.52 -6.27
CA PHE A 387 -17.37 -42.00 -5.76
C PHE A 387 -17.69 -42.55 -4.36
N ASP A 388 -16.68 -42.96 -3.59
CA ASP A 388 -16.89 -43.47 -2.24
C ASP A 388 -17.40 -42.36 -1.31
N ASP A 389 -18.18 -42.75 -0.30
CA ASP A 389 -18.78 -41.82 0.66
C ASP A 389 -19.68 -40.74 -0.03
N ALA A 390 -20.29 -41.05 -1.19
CA ALA A 390 -21.35 -40.27 -1.83
C ALA A 390 -22.73 -40.46 -1.13
N ASP A 391 -23.81 -39.85 -1.66
CA ASP A 391 -25.16 -40.06 -1.11
C ASP A 391 -25.54 -41.55 -1.14
N SER A 392 -26.26 -42.01 -0.12
CA SER A 392 -26.82 -43.38 -0.06
C SER A 392 -27.67 -43.79 -1.27
N GLN A 393 -28.22 -42.83 -2.03
CA GLN A 393 -29.00 -43.04 -3.25
C GLN A 393 -28.19 -42.80 -4.54
N PHE A 394 -26.87 -42.59 -4.44
CA PHE A 394 -26.00 -42.27 -5.57
C PHE A 394 -26.17 -43.24 -6.74
N THR A 395 -26.46 -42.68 -7.92
CA THR A 395 -26.71 -43.42 -9.16
C THR A 395 -25.89 -42.86 -10.32
N ILE A 396 -25.24 -43.75 -11.05
CA ILE A 396 -24.54 -43.48 -12.31
C ILE A 396 -25.53 -43.63 -13.46
N HIS A 397 -25.80 -42.53 -14.16
CA HIS A 397 -26.66 -42.47 -15.34
C HIS A 397 -25.77 -42.47 -16.59
N TYR A 398 -25.99 -43.40 -17.50
CA TYR A 398 -25.21 -43.49 -18.74
C TYR A 398 -26.09 -43.60 -19.98
N LEU A 399 -25.64 -43.08 -21.13
CA LEU A 399 -26.41 -43.17 -22.36
C LEU A 399 -26.62 -44.64 -22.78
N ASN A 400 -27.82 -45.00 -23.25
CA ASN A 400 -28.10 -46.35 -23.73
C ASN A 400 -27.17 -46.80 -24.90
N SER A 401 -26.57 -45.84 -25.61
CA SER A 401 -25.56 -46.08 -26.65
C SER A 401 -24.10 -46.12 -26.17
N ALA A 402 -23.83 -45.89 -24.88
CA ALA A 402 -22.48 -45.81 -24.33
C ALA A 402 -21.93 -47.21 -23.94
N PRO A 403 -20.88 -47.72 -24.62
CA PRO A 403 -20.26 -48.99 -24.26
C PRO A 403 -19.48 -48.88 -22.94
N GLY A 404 -19.32 -50.04 -22.28
CA GLY A 404 -18.46 -50.22 -21.11
C GLY A 404 -19.16 -50.07 -19.75
N PHE A 405 -20.39 -49.58 -19.72
CA PHE A 405 -21.23 -49.60 -18.52
C PHE A 405 -21.95 -50.94 -18.36
N THR A 406 -22.29 -51.27 -17.12
CA THR A 406 -23.10 -52.43 -16.73
C THR A 406 -24.25 -51.95 -15.83
N ALA A 407 -25.34 -52.71 -15.76
CA ALA A 407 -26.47 -52.49 -14.85
C ALA A 407 -26.82 -53.81 -14.14
N PRO A 408 -27.37 -53.78 -12.91
CA PRO A 408 -27.78 -52.60 -12.12
C PRO A 408 -26.63 -51.91 -11.39
N THR A 409 -25.39 -52.38 -11.55
CA THR A 409 -24.19 -51.76 -10.98
C THR A 409 -23.05 -51.69 -11.98
N TRP A 410 -22.20 -50.66 -11.85
CA TRP A 410 -20.94 -50.50 -12.56
C TRP A 410 -19.86 -50.08 -11.56
N MET A 411 -18.75 -50.83 -11.54
CA MET A 411 -17.64 -50.62 -10.60
C MET A 411 -18.05 -50.55 -9.10
N GLY A 412 -19.16 -51.22 -8.74
CA GLY A 412 -19.70 -51.25 -7.37
C GLY A 412 -20.81 -50.23 -7.08
N TYR A 413 -20.93 -49.17 -7.88
CA TYR A 413 -21.98 -48.15 -7.72
C TYR A 413 -23.26 -48.55 -8.47
N LYS A 414 -24.44 -48.11 -7.99
CA LYS A 414 -25.71 -48.28 -8.71
C LYS A 414 -25.64 -47.56 -10.06
N SER A 415 -26.14 -48.20 -11.11
CA SER A 415 -26.11 -47.65 -12.46
C SER A 415 -27.35 -48.03 -13.28
N GLU A 416 -27.82 -47.08 -14.08
CA GLU A 416 -28.98 -47.26 -14.96
C GLU A 416 -28.79 -46.49 -16.28
N PRO A 417 -29.31 -47.03 -17.41
CA PRO A 417 -29.31 -46.30 -18.66
C PRO A 417 -30.30 -45.14 -18.59
N TYR A 418 -29.90 -43.98 -19.10
CA TYR A 418 -30.80 -42.84 -19.30
C TYR A 418 -30.80 -42.41 -20.77
N ASP A 419 -31.99 -42.04 -21.26
CA ASP A 419 -32.10 -41.29 -22.49
C ASP A 419 -31.86 -39.81 -22.16
N VAL A 420 -31.03 -39.12 -22.97
CA VAL A 420 -30.95 -37.65 -22.89
C VAL A 420 -32.38 -37.13 -23.05
N PRO A 421 -32.90 -36.29 -22.13
CA PRO A 421 -34.17 -35.63 -22.32
C PRO A 421 -34.13 -34.97 -23.69
N THR A 422 -34.97 -35.45 -24.62
CA THR A 422 -35.03 -34.85 -25.94
C THR A 422 -35.54 -33.44 -25.75
N SER A 423 -34.61 -32.47 -25.81
CA SER A 423 -34.95 -31.11 -26.15
C SER A 423 -35.51 -31.16 -27.56
N SER A 424 -36.82 -31.42 -27.64
CA SER A 424 -37.65 -30.77 -28.64
C SER A 424 -37.21 -29.31 -28.62
N PRO A 425 -36.74 -28.75 -29.74
CA PRO A 425 -36.25 -27.39 -29.75
C PRO A 425 -37.43 -26.51 -29.34
N LEU A 426 -37.41 -26.04 -28.10
CA LEU A 426 -38.19 -24.87 -27.73
C LEU A 426 -37.70 -23.81 -28.69
N THR A 427 -38.58 -23.41 -29.61
CA THR A 427 -38.40 -22.21 -30.39
C THR A 427 -38.29 -21.07 -29.40
N VAL A 428 -37.06 -20.72 -29.06
CA VAL A 428 -36.74 -19.48 -28.35
C VAL A 428 -37.10 -18.38 -29.32
N ASN A 429 -38.36 -17.93 -29.24
CA ASN A 429 -38.68 -16.59 -29.67
C ASN A 429 -37.71 -15.66 -28.90
N PRO A 430 -36.96 -14.79 -29.58
CA PRO A 430 -36.13 -13.82 -28.88
C PRO A 430 -37.01 -13.01 -27.91
N PRO A 431 -36.47 -12.58 -26.76
CA PRO A 431 -37.27 -11.93 -25.73
C PRO A 431 -38.02 -10.74 -26.32
N GLU A 432 -39.33 -10.74 -26.11
CA GLU A 432 -40.25 -9.71 -26.59
C GLU A 432 -39.86 -8.37 -25.96
N GLN A 433 -39.17 -7.52 -26.74
CA GLN A 433 -38.83 -6.18 -26.31
C GLN A 433 -40.12 -5.38 -26.16
N THR A 434 -40.51 -5.09 -24.92
CA THR A 434 -41.50 -4.05 -24.63
C THR A 434 -40.98 -2.72 -25.17
N PRO A 435 -41.71 -2.05 -26.09
CA PRO A 435 -41.17 -0.91 -26.81
C PRO A 435 -41.08 0.32 -25.90
N ALA A 436 -39.86 0.73 -25.56
CA ALA A 436 -39.60 2.06 -25.01
C ALA A 436 -39.82 3.12 -26.09
N ALA A 437 -40.47 4.23 -25.72
CA ALA A 437 -40.97 5.22 -26.68
C ALA A 437 -39.86 5.92 -27.48
N ILE A 438 -40.06 6.00 -28.80
CA ILE A 438 -39.23 6.79 -29.70
C ILE A 438 -39.59 8.28 -29.53
N VAL A 439 -38.60 9.10 -29.16
CA VAL A 439 -38.61 10.55 -29.43
C VAL A 439 -37.43 10.86 -30.34
N THR A 440 -37.71 11.16 -31.60
CA THR A 440 -36.72 11.51 -32.61
C THR A 440 -36.26 12.96 -32.49
N ALA A 441 -34.94 13.18 -32.51
CA ALA A 441 -34.34 14.39 -33.07
C ALA A 441 -33.01 14.01 -33.76
N THR A 442 -32.85 14.47 -35.00
CA THR A 442 -31.77 14.10 -35.93
C THR A 442 -30.62 15.12 -35.95
N LEU A 443 -29.43 14.69 -36.43
CA LEU A 443 -28.60 15.30 -37.50
C LEU A 443 -27.15 14.76 -37.41
N THR A 444 -26.76 13.79 -38.25
CA THR A 444 -25.96 13.91 -39.50
C THR A 444 -24.45 14.18 -39.38
N ALA A 445 -23.64 13.20 -39.80
CA ALA A 445 -22.41 13.40 -40.58
C ALA A 445 -22.11 12.14 -41.43
N THR A 446 -21.54 12.32 -42.63
CA THR A 446 -21.37 11.31 -43.70
C THR A 446 -19.97 10.66 -43.74
N PRO A 447 -19.79 9.48 -44.37
CA PRO A 447 -18.50 8.79 -44.48
C PRO A 447 -17.80 8.97 -45.84
N THR A 448 -16.50 8.72 -45.88
CA THR A 448 -15.70 8.47 -47.11
C THR A 448 -14.53 7.53 -46.80
N ALA A 449 -14.07 6.74 -47.78
CA ALA A 449 -13.21 5.56 -47.53
C ALA A 449 -12.13 5.30 -48.61
N THR A 450 -11.00 4.68 -48.19
CA THR A 450 -10.08 3.80 -48.98
C THR A 450 -9.29 4.39 -50.19
N PRO A 451 -8.25 3.70 -50.76
CA PRO A 451 -7.49 2.51 -50.34
C PRO A 451 -5.92 2.59 -50.44
N THR A 452 -5.29 1.45 -50.08
CA THR A 452 -3.92 0.86 -50.14
C THR A 452 -2.93 1.26 -51.28
N PRO A 453 -1.60 0.94 -51.19
CA PRO A 453 -1.11 -0.40 -51.61
C PRO A 453 0.04 -1.05 -50.79
N THR A 454 0.23 -2.34 -51.05
CA THR A 454 1.18 -3.32 -50.45
C THR A 454 2.57 -3.30 -51.10
N GLN A 455 3.61 -3.79 -50.40
CA GLN A 455 4.71 -4.56 -51.02
C GLN A 455 5.10 -5.78 -50.16
N THR A 456 5.79 -6.72 -50.81
CA THR A 456 6.00 -8.12 -50.40
C THR A 456 7.46 -8.48 -50.63
N GLU A 457 8.07 -9.31 -49.78
CA GLU A 457 9.22 -10.12 -50.22
C GLU A 457 9.34 -11.47 -49.49
N THR A 458 10.11 -12.39 -50.09
CA THR A 458 9.86 -13.85 -50.06
C THR A 458 11.06 -14.69 -49.59
N GLN A 459 10.75 -15.93 -49.12
CA GLN A 459 11.63 -17.12 -49.00
C GLN A 459 12.73 -17.07 -47.89
N THR A 460 13.33 -18.18 -47.42
CA THR A 460 13.28 -19.61 -47.83
C THR A 460 13.26 -20.55 -46.58
N ALA A 461 13.28 -21.88 -46.74
CA ALA A 461 13.43 -22.85 -45.64
C ALA A 461 14.44 -23.99 -45.96
N THR A 462 14.83 -24.75 -44.92
CA THR A 462 15.61 -26.03 -44.89
C THR A 462 17.15 -25.96 -44.94
N PRO A 463 17.89 -26.98 -44.44
CA PRO A 463 17.74 -27.61 -43.11
C PRO A 463 19.08 -27.97 -42.38
N MET A 464 18.96 -28.28 -41.07
CA MET A 464 19.73 -29.30 -40.30
C MET A 464 21.27 -29.21 -40.16
N ALA A 465 21.74 -29.02 -38.91
CA ALA A 465 22.89 -29.75 -38.32
C ALA A 465 22.95 -29.58 -36.79
N THR A 466 23.36 -30.62 -36.06
CA THR A 466 23.80 -30.57 -34.65
C THR A 466 25.26 -30.12 -34.56
N PRO A 467 25.74 -29.66 -33.38
CA PRO A 467 26.62 -30.57 -32.62
C PRO A 467 26.51 -30.47 -31.08
N THR A 468 27.02 -31.50 -30.42
CA THR A 468 27.35 -31.59 -28.99
C THR A 468 28.49 -30.63 -28.60
N PRO A 469 28.71 -30.37 -27.29
CA PRO A 469 29.82 -31.08 -26.63
C PRO A 469 29.57 -31.55 -25.19
N ASN A 470 30.47 -32.43 -24.74
CA ASN A 470 30.50 -33.07 -23.43
C ASN A 470 31.28 -32.25 -22.36
N GLN A 471 31.07 -32.62 -21.09
CA GLN A 471 31.94 -32.58 -19.87
C GLN A 471 33.34 -31.90 -19.97
N THR A 472 33.88 -31.22 -18.95
CA THR A 472 34.08 -31.58 -17.51
C THR A 472 34.23 -30.28 -16.64
N ASP A 473 34.37 -30.20 -15.30
CA ASP A 473 34.70 -31.19 -14.25
C ASP A 473 34.30 -30.69 -12.81
N LYS A 474 34.24 -31.64 -11.84
CA LYS A 474 34.51 -31.51 -10.38
C LYS A 474 33.64 -30.63 -9.43
N ASN A 475 32.62 -31.27 -8.87
CA ASN A 475 32.60 -31.83 -7.49
C ASN A 475 33.11 -30.99 -6.29
N SER A 476 32.22 -30.66 -5.34
CA SER A 476 32.35 -31.20 -3.96
C SER A 476 31.01 -31.16 -3.21
N SER A 477 30.77 -32.21 -2.42
CA SER A 477 29.55 -32.47 -1.64
C SER A 477 29.75 -32.27 -0.14
N VAL A 478 28.73 -31.80 0.59
CA VAL A 478 28.34 -32.42 1.87
C VAL A 478 26.81 -32.42 1.96
N SER A 479 26.22 -33.60 2.04
CA SER A 479 24.80 -33.80 2.33
C SER A 479 24.64 -34.26 3.78
N ASN A 480 23.55 -33.89 4.44
CA ASN A 480 23.04 -34.65 5.58
C ASN A 480 21.51 -34.69 5.53
N ASN A 481 20.98 -35.83 5.07
CA ASN A 481 19.58 -36.20 5.26
C ASN A 481 19.39 -36.71 6.70
N VAL A 482 18.27 -36.36 7.32
CA VAL A 482 17.67 -37.21 8.37
C VAL A 482 16.27 -37.59 7.89
N SER A 483 16.06 -38.90 7.78
CA SER A 483 14.84 -39.52 7.28
C SER A 483 13.69 -39.41 8.28
N LEU A 484 12.50 -39.02 7.80
CA LEU A 484 11.25 -39.31 8.50
C LEU A 484 10.96 -40.81 8.42
N GLN A 485 10.65 -41.41 9.57
CA GLN A 485 10.05 -42.75 9.64
C GLN A 485 8.59 -42.64 10.11
N SER A 486 7.77 -43.52 9.57
CA SER A 486 6.32 -43.60 9.79
C SER A 486 5.94 -43.88 11.25
N ASN A 487 4.78 -43.39 11.67
CA ASN A 487 3.63 -44.29 11.87
C ASN A 487 2.31 -43.53 12.03
N SER A 488 1.24 -44.18 11.56
CA SER A 488 -0.14 -43.79 11.72
C SER A 488 -0.77 -44.46 12.95
N THR A 489 -1.69 -43.77 13.61
CA THR A 489 -2.80 -44.41 14.34
C THR A 489 -3.98 -43.45 14.49
N THR A 490 -5.17 -43.95 14.13
CA THR A 490 -6.49 -43.34 14.38
C THR A 490 -6.91 -43.49 15.85
N THR A 491 -7.68 -42.53 16.40
CA THR A 491 -9.00 -42.80 17.02
C THR A 491 -9.76 -41.53 17.47
N GLN A 492 -11.05 -41.74 17.71
CA GLN A 492 -12.20 -40.83 17.68
C GLN A 492 -12.39 -39.79 18.80
N ASN A 493 -13.27 -38.83 18.48
CA ASN A 493 -14.15 -38.01 19.34
C ASN A 493 -14.48 -38.54 20.75
N THR A 494 -14.59 -37.60 21.71
CA THR A 494 -15.69 -37.57 22.71
C THR A 494 -16.12 -36.12 23.00
N TYR A 495 -17.36 -35.95 23.45
CA TYR A 495 -18.00 -34.63 23.71
C TYR A 495 -17.98 -34.24 25.20
N ALA A 496 -17.97 -32.91 25.43
CA ALA A 496 -18.54 -32.17 26.56
C ALA A 496 -17.99 -32.33 27.99
N ALA A 497 -17.65 -31.20 28.63
CA ALA A 497 -18.32 -30.73 29.84
C ALA A 497 -18.04 -29.22 30.12
N THR A 498 -19.02 -28.53 30.69
CA THR A 498 -18.98 -27.11 31.08
C THR A 498 -18.31 -26.85 32.43
N ALA A 499 -17.65 -25.70 32.59
CA ALA A 499 -17.38 -25.10 33.90
C ALA A 499 -17.62 -23.58 33.88
N THR A 500 -18.63 -23.13 34.62
CA THR A 500 -18.93 -21.72 34.87
C THR A 500 -18.12 -21.20 36.06
N ALA A 501 -17.60 -19.97 35.96
CA ALA A 501 -16.99 -19.26 37.09
C ALA A 501 -17.63 -17.87 37.25
N THR A 502 -18.49 -17.74 38.24
CA THR A 502 -19.09 -16.47 38.68
C THR A 502 -18.13 -15.72 39.59
N ALA A 503 -17.82 -14.45 39.27
CA ALA A 503 -17.10 -13.54 40.17
C ALA A 503 -18.08 -12.54 40.80
N THR A 504 -18.23 -12.60 42.12
CA THR A 504 -19.11 -11.71 42.90
C THR A 504 -18.39 -10.42 43.32
N VAL A 505 -19.07 -9.29 43.13
CA VAL A 505 -18.60 -7.95 43.57
C VAL A 505 -19.15 -7.66 44.96
N THR A 506 -18.33 -7.11 45.86
CA THR A 506 -18.81 -6.46 47.10
C THR A 506 -17.99 -5.17 47.36
N PRO A 507 -18.62 -4.00 47.62
CA PRO A 507 -17.91 -2.71 47.69
C PRO A 507 -17.69 -2.18 49.13
N THR A 508 -16.79 -1.20 49.29
CA THR A 508 -16.67 -0.33 50.49
C THR A 508 -15.85 0.93 50.12
N PRO A 509 -15.88 2.06 50.88
CA PRO A 509 -16.68 3.17 50.42
C PRO A 509 -15.94 4.53 50.27
N VAL A 510 -16.69 5.51 49.77
CA VAL A 510 -16.33 6.91 49.48
C VAL A 510 -15.71 7.65 50.68
N GLN A 511 -14.64 8.41 50.42
CA GLN A 511 -14.34 9.67 51.11
C GLN A 511 -13.82 10.76 50.16
N THR A 512 -14.34 11.97 50.33
CA THR A 512 -13.82 13.27 49.86
C THR A 512 -14.52 14.35 50.70
N PRO A 513 -14.01 15.61 50.78
CA PRO A 513 -12.73 16.13 50.30
C PRO A 513 -11.91 16.84 51.40
N ALA A 514 -10.67 17.25 51.08
CA ALA A 514 -9.98 18.33 51.79
C ALA A 514 -9.54 19.39 50.77
N SER A 515 -9.95 20.64 51.00
CA SER A 515 -9.65 21.78 50.13
C SER A 515 -8.35 22.46 50.56
N THR A 516 -7.45 22.70 49.62
CA THR A 516 -6.42 23.74 49.73
C THR A 516 -6.32 24.48 48.41
N ALA A 517 -6.86 25.69 48.38
CA ALA A 517 -6.69 26.60 47.27
C ALA A 517 -5.24 27.08 47.21
N ILE A 518 -4.60 26.95 46.04
CA ILE A 518 -3.35 27.65 45.73
C ILE A 518 -3.61 28.50 44.50
N THR A 519 -3.88 29.77 44.72
CA THR A 519 -4.01 30.79 43.68
C THR A 519 -2.65 31.08 43.05
N GLN A 520 -2.39 30.53 41.86
CA GLN A 520 -1.45 31.13 40.91
C GLN A 520 -2.04 31.08 39.51
N THR A 521 -2.36 32.26 38.97
CA THR A 521 -2.77 32.45 37.57
C THR A 521 -1.53 32.39 36.69
N PRO A 522 -1.36 31.40 35.79
CA PRO A 522 -0.29 31.44 34.81
C PRO A 522 -0.66 32.48 33.76
N THR A 523 0.11 33.57 33.69
CA THR A 523 -0.04 34.58 32.64
C THR A 523 0.13 33.92 31.27
N LEU A 524 -0.90 34.03 30.43
CA LEU A 524 -0.90 33.48 29.08
C LEU A 524 0.15 34.21 28.22
N GLN A 525 1.32 33.62 28.03
CA GLN A 525 2.29 34.15 27.07
C GLN A 525 1.73 34.02 25.65
N THR A 526 1.62 35.14 24.95
CA THR A 526 1.30 35.17 23.52
C THR A 526 2.46 34.56 22.72
N PRO A 527 2.24 33.49 21.93
CA PRO A 527 3.23 33.03 20.97
C PRO A 527 3.53 34.13 19.96
N THR A 528 4.80 34.40 19.73
CA THR A 528 5.28 35.25 18.63
C THR A 528 5.79 34.33 17.51
N PRO A 529 5.52 34.60 16.21
CA PRO A 529 6.04 33.77 15.12
C PRO A 529 7.57 33.66 15.18
N LYS A 530 8.10 32.43 15.24
CA LYS A 530 9.54 32.14 15.27
C LYS A 530 10.02 31.60 13.91
N ILE A 531 10.26 32.50 12.95
CA ILE A 531 11.05 32.18 11.75
C ILE A 531 12.02 33.34 11.43
N THR A 532 12.99 33.59 12.32
CA THR A 532 14.17 34.39 11.97
C THR A 532 15.14 33.52 11.17
N GLU A 533 15.12 33.74 9.85
CA GLU A 533 16.12 33.37 8.84
C GLU A 533 16.70 31.94 8.86
N ILE A 534 16.17 31.10 7.96
CA ILE A 534 16.83 29.88 7.51
C ILE A 534 18.00 30.28 6.58
N PRO A 535 19.22 29.73 6.74
CA PRO A 535 20.31 29.95 5.79
C PRO A 535 19.96 29.32 4.45
N THR A 536 20.01 30.09 3.36
CA THR A 536 19.70 29.59 2.01
C THR A 536 20.91 28.80 1.45
N PRO A 537 20.80 27.49 1.18
CA PRO A 537 21.64 26.85 0.17
C PRO A 537 21.06 27.23 -1.19
N LEU A 538 21.90 27.60 -2.15
CA LEU A 538 21.49 27.70 -3.55
C LEU A 538 21.30 26.28 -4.11
N LEU A 539 20.11 25.72 -3.90
CA LEU A 539 19.69 24.46 -4.52
C LEU A 539 19.71 24.60 -6.06
N PRO A 540 20.26 23.63 -6.81
CA PRO A 540 20.16 23.60 -8.26
C PRO A 540 18.71 23.56 -8.73
N LYS A 541 18.46 24.08 -9.94
CA LYS A 541 17.15 24.16 -10.57
C LYS A 541 16.64 22.77 -10.98
N ALA A 542 15.96 22.07 -10.05
CA ALA A 542 15.36 20.76 -10.28
C ALA A 542 13.88 20.73 -9.83
N ILE A 543 13.01 20.41 -10.79
CA ILE A 543 11.55 20.19 -10.70
C ILE A 543 10.73 21.36 -10.13
N VAL A 544 10.01 22.03 -11.04
CA VAL A 544 8.96 23.02 -10.79
C VAL A 544 7.65 22.40 -11.28
N PHE A 545 6.51 22.66 -10.62
CA PHE A 545 5.22 22.09 -11.04
C PHE A 545 4.90 22.50 -12.49
N ARG A 546 4.45 21.56 -13.31
CA ARG A 546 4.36 21.75 -14.78
C ARG A 546 3.34 22.80 -15.23
N ASP A 547 2.41 23.14 -14.35
CA ASP A 547 1.27 24.04 -14.55
C ASP A 547 1.48 25.43 -13.92
N ILE A 548 2.65 25.70 -13.34
CA ILE A 548 2.98 27.04 -12.78
C ILE A 548 3.97 27.82 -13.63
N GLU A 549 4.52 27.25 -14.71
CA GLU A 549 5.42 27.96 -15.62
C GLU A 549 4.71 29.17 -16.26
N GLY A 550 5.23 30.38 -16.00
CA GLY A 550 4.62 31.63 -16.46
C GLY A 550 3.37 32.07 -15.68
N HIS A 551 3.00 31.35 -14.61
CA HIS A 551 1.91 31.75 -13.73
C HIS A 551 2.34 32.91 -12.81
N TRP A 552 1.46 33.87 -12.54
CA TRP A 552 1.80 35.09 -11.78
C TRP A 552 2.35 34.84 -10.36
N SER A 553 2.07 33.66 -9.80
CA SER A 553 2.51 33.22 -8.48
C SER A 553 3.62 32.16 -8.49
N GLU A 554 4.25 31.89 -9.65
CA GLU A 554 5.28 30.84 -9.81
C GLU A 554 6.35 30.93 -8.70
N GLU A 555 6.95 32.10 -8.52
CA GLU A 555 7.98 32.35 -7.49
C GLU A 555 7.46 32.12 -6.07
N TYR A 556 6.23 32.54 -5.77
CA TYR A 556 5.60 32.34 -4.46
C TYR A 556 5.35 30.86 -4.19
N ILE A 557 4.85 30.11 -5.18
CA ILE A 557 4.60 28.67 -5.04
C ILE A 557 5.93 27.94 -4.79
N ILE A 558 6.97 28.25 -5.59
CA ILE A 558 8.30 27.67 -5.42
C ILE A 558 8.89 27.99 -4.03
N GLU A 559 8.81 29.24 -3.55
CA GLU A 559 9.33 29.59 -2.22
C GLU A 559 8.58 28.87 -1.10
N ILE A 560 7.25 28.87 -1.13
CA ILE A 560 6.42 28.29 -0.06
C ILE A 560 6.48 26.75 -0.07
N HIS A 561 6.60 26.14 -1.25
CA HIS A 561 6.83 24.71 -1.40
C HIS A 561 8.19 24.29 -0.85
N ARG A 562 9.27 25.02 -1.15
CA ARG A 562 10.62 24.80 -0.57
C ARG A 562 10.68 24.90 0.95
N LYS A 563 9.69 25.54 1.59
CA LYS A 563 9.54 25.60 3.06
C LYS A 563 8.66 24.48 3.63
N GLY A 564 8.21 23.55 2.80
CA GLY A 564 7.36 22.41 3.21
C GLY A 564 5.92 22.79 3.61
N LEU A 565 5.48 24.02 3.31
CA LEU A 565 4.16 24.52 3.74
C LEU A 565 3.04 24.13 2.78
N VAL A 566 3.32 24.04 1.48
CA VAL A 566 2.37 23.62 0.43
C VAL A 566 3.00 22.54 -0.45
N ASN A 567 2.17 21.64 -0.98
CA ASN A 567 2.57 20.57 -1.90
C ASN A 567 1.68 20.61 -3.15
N GLY A 568 2.20 20.13 -4.28
CA GLY A 568 1.42 19.83 -5.47
C GLY A 568 0.71 18.46 -5.39
N TYR A 569 0.19 18.03 -6.53
CA TYR A 569 -0.51 16.77 -6.75
C TYR A 569 0.43 15.71 -7.34
N PRO A 570 0.09 14.40 -7.27
CA PRO A 570 0.93 13.32 -7.77
C PRO A 570 1.24 13.34 -9.28
N ASP A 571 0.54 14.16 -10.07
CA ASP A 571 0.73 14.31 -11.51
C ASP A 571 1.71 15.47 -11.88
N ASN A 572 2.48 15.94 -10.90
CA ASN A 572 3.39 17.09 -10.98
C ASN A 572 2.72 18.44 -11.27
N THR A 573 1.41 18.58 -11.01
CA THR A 573 0.72 19.88 -11.00
C THR A 573 0.65 20.50 -9.60
N PHE A 574 0.42 21.82 -9.52
CA PHE A 574 0.09 22.52 -8.29
C PHE A 574 -1.39 22.92 -8.20
N ASN A 575 -2.09 23.00 -9.33
CA ASN A 575 -3.40 23.62 -9.52
C ASN A 575 -3.47 25.02 -8.86
N PRO A 576 -2.73 26.02 -9.38
CA PRO A 576 -2.62 27.35 -8.77
C PRO A 576 -3.97 28.06 -8.61
N ASP A 577 -4.87 27.92 -9.59
CA ASP A 577 -6.20 28.52 -9.59
C ASP A 577 -7.27 27.68 -8.85
N GLY A 578 -6.91 26.48 -8.38
CA GLY A 578 -7.78 25.65 -7.56
C GLY A 578 -8.08 26.30 -6.21
N ASN A 579 -9.34 26.26 -5.77
CA ASN A 579 -9.77 26.76 -4.47
C ASN A 579 -9.18 25.94 -3.32
N THR A 580 -8.86 26.58 -2.20
CA THR A 580 -8.26 25.92 -1.03
C THR A 580 -9.31 25.52 0.01
N THR A 581 -9.25 24.29 0.49
CA THR A 581 -10.16 23.75 1.51
C THR A 581 -9.78 24.15 2.95
N ARG A 582 -10.73 24.04 3.86
CA ARG A 582 -10.53 24.35 5.29
C ARG A 582 -9.52 23.43 5.96
N GLU A 583 -9.42 22.18 5.53
CA GLU A 583 -8.42 21.20 5.97
C GLU A 583 -7.00 21.52 5.49
N GLU A 584 -6.82 21.96 4.25
CA GLU A 584 -5.52 22.40 3.73
C GLU A 584 -5.00 23.61 4.53
N ILE A 585 -5.87 24.58 4.82
CA ILE A 585 -5.53 25.75 5.64
C ILE A 585 -5.18 25.35 7.08
N ALA A 586 -5.86 24.36 7.66
CA ALA A 586 -5.51 23.81 8.97
C ALA A 586 -4.08 23.25 8.97
N LYS A 587 -3.73 22.42 7.97
CA LYS A 587 -2.36 21.90 7.78
C LYS A 587 -1.35 23.03 7.62
N ILE A 588 -1.57 23.94 6.67
CA ILE A 588 -0.66 25.04 6.33
C ILE A 588 -0.31 25.88 7.57
N ILE A 589 -1.32 26.28 8.35
CA ILE A 589 -1.10 27.19 9.50
C ILE A 589 -0.48 26.44 10.69
N VAL A 590 -0.87 25.18 10.93
CA VAL A 590 -0.23 24.35 11.97
C VAL A 590 1.26 24.12 11.69
N LEU A 591 1.61 23.86 10.42
CA LEU A 591 3.01 23.74 9.98
C LEU A 591 3.75 25.08 10.08
N TYR A 592 3.18 26.17 9.57
CA TYR A 592 3.78 27.51 9.62
C TYR A 592 4.08 27.97 11.07
N MET A 593 3.16 27.69 11.99
CA MET A 593 3.32 28.05 13.41
C MET A 593 4.23 27.09 14.19
N GLY A 594 4.66 25.97 13.59
CA GLY A 594 5.52 24.97 14.23
C GLY A 594 4.87 24.23 15.40
N TYR A 595 3.53 24.10 15.41
CA TYR A 595 2.84 23.41 16.50
C TYR A 595 3.07 21.90 16.44
N LYS A 596 3.28 21.29 17.62
CA LYS A 596 3.36 19.83 17.74
C LYS A 596 2.00 19.20 17.40
N LEU A 597 2.02 18.28 16.44
CA LEU A 597 0.84 17.51 16.02
C LEU A 597 0.37 16.59 17.14
N ASP A 598 -0.95 16.53 17.33
CA ASP A 598 -1.60 15.67 18.32
C ASP A 598 -2.85 15.04 17.72
N ASP A 599 -2.81 13.72 17.51
CA ASP A 599 -3.88 12.90 16.93
C ASP A 599 -4.83 12.30 17.99
N LYS A 600 -4.53 12.48 19.28
CA LYS A 600 -5.30 11.89 20.40
C LYS A 600 -6.49 12.75 20.83
N ILE A 601 -6.61 13.94 20.28
CA ILE A 601 -7.68 14.89 20.58
C ILE A 601 -8.95 14.46 19.88
N GLN A 602 -9.98 14.12 20.65
CA GLN A 602 -11.31 13.88 20.08
C GLN A 602 -11.90 15.18 19.54
N LEU A 603 -12.17 15.18 18.23
CA LEU A 603 -12.90 16.25 17.56
C LEU A 603 -14.40 16.05 17.78
N ASN A 604 -15.02 16.97 18.53
CA ASN A 604 -16.42 16.87 18.96
C ASN A 604 -17.41 17.46 17.93
N PHE A 605 -17.10 17.37 16.63
CA PHE A 605 -17.97 17.81 15.54
C PHE A 605 -18.87 16.68 15.04
N SER A 606 -20.08 17.01 14.58
CA SER A 606 -21.07 16.05 14.06
C SER A 606 -20.71 15.48 12.68
N ASP A 607 -19.66 16.00 12.05
CA ASP A 607 -19.10 15.56 10.76
C ASP A 607 -17.61 15.16 10.87
N THR A 608 -17.12 14.83 12.07
CA THR A 608 -15.72 14.38 12.30
C THR A 608 -15.33 13.16 11.46
N ASP A 609 -16.30 12.31 11.12
CA ASP A 609 -16.17 11.17 10.20
C ASP A 609 -15.82 11.59 8.77
N LYS A 610 -16.27 12.80 8.35
CA LYS A 610 -16.07 13.35 7.00
C LYS A 610 -14.78 14.17 6.85
N ILE A 611 -14.05 14.38 7.95
CA ILE A 611 -12.72 15.03 7.91
C ILE A 611 -11.73 14.04 7.30
N SER A 612 -10.94 14.46 6.31
CA SER A 612 -10.01 13.55 5.61
C SER A 612 -8.98 12.94 6.57
N ASN A 613 -8.68 11.65 6.45
CA ASN A 613 -7.73 10.98 7.35
C ASN A 613 -6.34 11.65 7.37
N TRP A 614 -5.85 12.16 6.24
CA TRP A 614 -4.58 12.88 6.14
C TRP A 614 -4.56 14.20 6.94
N SER A 615 -5.71 14.85 7.12
CA SER A 615 -5.82 16.18 7.72
C SER A 615 -6.15 16.13 9.22
N LYS A 616 -6.73 15.04 9.73
CA LYS A 616 -7.22 14.90 11.12
C LYS A 616 -6.24 15.43 12.17
N LYS A 617 -4.96 15.03 12.13
CA LYS A 617 -3.91 15.47 13.08
C LYS A 617 -3.57 16.97 13.03
N TYR A 618 -3.83 17.62 11.90
CA TYR A 618 -3.68 19.07 11.76
C TYR A 618 -4.95 19.79 12.21
N VAL A 619 -6.13 19.27 11.88
CA VAL A 619 -7.42 19.83 12.34
C VAL A 619 -7.53 19.78 13.86
N SER A 620 -7.22 18.64 14.48
CA SER A 620 -7.16 18.49 15.95
C SER A 620 -6.24 19.53 16.59
N THR A 621 -5.03 19.70 16.03
CA THR A 621 -4.04 20.68 16.51
C THR A 621 -4.53 22.11 16.33
N ALA A 622 -5.12 22.45 15.18
CA ALA A 622 -5.68 23.78 14.91
C ALA A 622 -6.86 24.13 15.84
N VAL A 623 -7.68 23.14 16.20
CA VAL A 623 -8.78 23.30 17.17
C VAL A 623 -8.24 23.43 18.60
N ARG A 624 -7.23 22.63 18.99
CA ARG A 624 -6.56 22.72 20.31
C ARG A 624 -5.97 24.09 20.56
N GLU A 625 -5.26 24.63 19.57
CA GLU A 625 -4.64 25.96 19.62
C GLU A 625 -5.65 27.11 19.33
N LYS A 626 -6.94 26.78 19.15
CA LYS A 626 -8.07 27.70 18.91
C LYS A 626 -7.96 28.56 17.63
N ILE A 627 -7.17 28.09 16.67
CA ILE A 627 -6.91 28.76 15.38
C ILE A 627 -8.10 28.62 14.44
N ILE A 628 -8.69 27.43 14.37
CA ILE A 628 -9.87 27.14 13.53
C ILE A 628 -10.95 26.53 14.41
N ASN A 629 -12.10 27.20 14.48
CA ASN A 629 -13.28 26.71 15.16
C ASN A 629 -14.28 26.08 14.18
N GLY A 630 -15.12 25.19 14.68
CA GLY A 630 -16.29 24.68 13.96
C GLY A 630 -17.40 25.74 13.81
N TYR A 631 -18.44 25.39 13.06
CA TYR A 631 -19.62 26.22 12.83
C TYR A 631 -20.67 26.05 13.93
N LYS A 632 -21.65 26.96 13.95
CA LYS A 632 -22.75 26.97 14.94
C LYS A 632 -23.66 25.74 14.88
N ASP A 633 -23.63 24.99 13.79
CA ASP A 633 -24.36 23.73 13.58
C ASP A 633 -23.57 22.48 14.07
N ASN A 634 -22.51 22.70 14.85
CA ASN A 634 -21.58 21.69 15.39
C ASN A 634 -20.77 20.92 14.34
N THR A 635 -20.62 21.45 13.12
CA THR A 635 -19.78 20.83 12.07
C THR A 635 -18.42 21.53 11.90
N PHE A 636 -17.45 20.85 11.28
CA PHE A 636 -16.18 21.42 10.85
C PHE A 636 -16.16 21.78 9.36
N LYS A 637 -16.91 21.05 8.51
CA LYS A 637 -16.99 21.21 7.04
C LYS A 637 -15.59 21.23 6.40
N GLY A 638 -14.80 20.20 6.66
CA GLY A 638 -13.36 20.20 6.39
C GLY A 638 -12.98 20.31 4.90
N SER A 639 -13.62 19.53 4.02
CA SER A 639 -13.44 19.61 2.57
C SER A 639 -14.07 20.85 1.92
N ARG A 640 -14.69 21.76 2.70
CA ARG A 640 -15.29 22.98 2.14
C ARG A 640 -14.20 23.99 1.80
N GLU A 641 -14.24 24.48 0.57
CA GLU A 641 -13.46 25.64 0.11
C GLU A 641 -13.71 26.85 1.01
N ILE A 642 -12.65 27.59 1.40
CA ILE A 642 -12.81 28.76 2.28
C ILE A 642 -12.74 30.09 1.52
N THR A 643 -13.44 31.08 2.06
CA THR A 643 -13.42 32.44 1.51
C THR A 643 -12.21 33.26 2.00
N ARG A 644 -11.84 34.30 1.24
CA ARG A 644 -10.81 35.27 1.62
C ARG A 644 -11.08 35.92 2.99
N ALA A 645 -12.35 36.18 3.32
CA ALA A 645 -12.77 36.64 4.65
C ALA A 645 -12.49 35.65 5.78
N GLU A 646 -12.67 34.35 5.54
CA GLU A 646 -12.39 33.32 6.54
C GLU A 646 -10.89 33.14 6.74
N LEU A 647 -10.09 33.14 5.67
CA LEU A 647 -8.64 33.07 5.80
C LEU A 647 -8.11 34.25 6.63
N ALA A 648 -8.60 35.46 6.39
CA ALA A 648 -8.20 36.63 7.16
C ALA A 648 -8.52 36.49 8.66
N VAL A 649 -9.67 35.92 9.03
CA VAL A 649 -9.98 35.64 10.44
C VAL A 649 -9.01 34.60 11.02
N ILE A 650 -8.79 33.49 10.33
CA ILE A 650 -7.91 32.41 10.81
C ILE A 650 -6.46 32.89 10.97
N LEU A 651 -5.93 33.64 10.00
CA LEU A 651 -4.55 34.15 10.05
C LEU A 651 -4.33 35.20 11.13
N ILE A 652 -5.27 36.13 11.32
CA ILE A 652 -5.15 37.16 12.36
C ILE A 652 -5.20 36.55 13.77
N GLU A 653 -6.03 35.51 13.97
CA GLU A 653 -6.06 34.75 15.23
C GLU A 653 -4.77 33.95 15.44
N ALA A 654 -4.29 33.25 14.40
CA ALA A 654 -3.05 32.45 14.47
C ALA A 654 -1.81 33.30 14.79
N LEU A 655 -1.64 34.42 14.09
CA LEU A 655 -0.49 35.33 14.20
C LEU A 655 -0.58 36.27 15.41
N LYS A 656 -1.76 36.39 16.03
CA LYS A 656 -2.08 37.34 17.12
C LYS A 656 -1.76 38.79 16.77
N GLU A 657 -2.05 39.17 15.53
CA GLU A 657 -1.73 40.48 14.97
C GLU A 657 -2.73 41.56 15.43
N ASP A 658 -2.20 42.69 15.89
CA ASP A 658 -2.97 43.86 16.33
C ASP A 658 -2.91 45.05 15.36
N ILE A 659 -3.82 46.02 15.51
CA ILE A 659 -3.87 47.21 14.65
C ILE A 659 -2.68 48.12 14.97
N ASP A 660 -1.85 48.39 13.96
CA ASP A 660 -0.73 49.34 14.06
C ASP A 660 -1.28 50.77 14.13
N LYS A 661 -1.34 51.34 15.34
CA LYS A 661 -1.80 52.72 15.56
C LYS A 661 -0.88 53.72 14.84
N GLY A 662 -1.38 54.32 13.76
CA GLY A 662 -0.69 55.35 12.98
C GLY A 662 -0.37 55.00 11.53
N ARG A 663 -0.67 53.77 11.08
CA ARG A 663 -0.59 53.42 9.64
C ARG A 663 -1.86 53.90 8.92
N GLU A 664 -1.71 54.52 7.74
CA GLU A 664 -2.86 54.95 6.94
C GLU A 664 -3.77 53.77 6.57
N GLU A 665 -5.09 53.99 6.66
CA GLU A 665 -6.07 52.97 6.35
C GLU A 665 -6.19 52.77 4.83
N LYS A 666 -5.74 51.60 4.36
CA LYS A 666 -5.90 51.19 2.96
C LYS A 666 -7.38 50.91 2.68
N LYS A 667 -8.02 51.79 1.90
CA LYS A 667 -9.44 51.71 1.51
C LYS A 667 -9.63 50.83 0.29
N PHE A 668 -10.76 50.13 0.24
CA PHE A 668 -11.16 49.24 -0.86
C PHE A 668 -12.60 49.53 -1.29
N THR A 669 -12.89 49.35 -2.57
CA THR A 669 -14.18 49.76 -3.18
C THR A 669 -15.36 48.87 -2.77
N ASP A 670 -15.07 47.64 -2.32
CA ASP A 670 -16.01 46.62 -1.85
C ASP A 670 -15.99 46.43 -0.32
N GLU A 671 -15.50 47.40 0.45
CA GLU A 671 -15.45 47.32 1.92
C GLU A 671 -16.83 47.03 2.55
N LYS A 672 -17.90 47.55 1.93
CA LYS A 672 -19.31 47.29 2.28
C LYS A 672 -19.72 45.81 2.18
N ASP A 673 -19.00 45.02 1.38
CA ASP A 673 -19.29 43.61 1.12
C ASP A 673 -18.58 42.68 2.11
N ILE A 674 -17.70 43.21 2.96
CA ILE A 674 -17.03 42.45 4.02
C ILE A 674 -18.06 42.06 5.08
N PRO A 675 -18.24 40.75 5.39
CA PRO A 675 -19.13 40.32 6.45
C PRO A 675 -18.75 40.95 7.80
N THR A 676 -19.74 41.34 8.61
CA THR A 676 -19.51 42.00 9.91
C THR A 676 -18.64 41.18 10.87
N TRP A 677 -18.72 39.85 10.82
CA TRP A 677 -17.86 38.95 11.61
C TRP A 677 -16.39 38.91 11.13
N ALA A 678 -16.12 39.27 9.87
CA ALA A 678 -14.79 39.29 9.27
C ALA A 678 -14.16 40.69 9.25
N PHE A 679 -14.96 41.74 9.43
CA PHE A 679 -14.60 43.14 9.16
C PHE A 679 -13.28 43.56 9.80
N THR A 680 -13.12 43.33 11.10
CA THR A 680 -11.90 43.66 11.85
C THR A 680 -10.68 42.89 11.34
N SER A 681 -10.81 41.59 11.08
CA SER A 681 -9.68 40.75 10.64
C SER A 681 -9.29 41.01 9.20
N MET A 682 -10.24 41.26 8.30
CA MET A 682 -9.98 41.71 6.93
C MET A 682 -9.25 43.05 6.92
N LYS A 683 -9.71 44.03 7.72
CA LYS A 683 -9.00 45.31 7.86
C LYS A 683 -7.60 45.15 8.43
N LYS A 684 -7.43 44.39 9.53
CA LYS A 684 -6.11 44.05 10.08
C LYS A 684 -5.19 43.42 9.03
N ALA A 685 -5.65 42.39 8.31
CA ALA A 685 -4.85 41.69 7.31
C ALA A 685 -4.46 42.59 6.13
N ALA A 686 -5.35 43.46 5.67
CA ALA A 686 -5.09 44.39 4.58
C ALA A 686 -4.19 45.57 4.99
N GLN A 687 -4.41 46.15 6.17
CA GLN A 687 -3.55 47.20 6.75
C GLN A 687 -2.13 46.69 7.01
N LYS A 688 -1.99 45.46 7.50
CA LYS A 688 -0.68 44.81 7.70
C LYS A 688 0.02 44.53 6.37
N GLY A 689 -0.72 44.30 5.28
CA GLY A 689 -0.20 43.80 4.01
C GLY A 689 0.00 42.28 4.00
N ILE A 690 -0.79 41.55 4.80
CA ILE A 690 -0.87 40.09 4.78
C ILE A 690 -1.76 39.65 3.61
N LEU A 691 -2.95 40.23 3.53
CA LEU A 691 -3.92 40.01 2.45
C LEU A 691 -3.99 41.25 1.56
N ASN A 692 -3.52 41.13 0.32
CA ASN A 692 -3.63 42.19 -0.67
C ASN A 692 -5.00 42.15 -1.39
N GLY A 693 -5.52 43.32 -1.74
CA GLY A 693 -6.61 43.45 -2.71
C GLY A 693 -6.09 43.41 -4.16
N TYR A 694 -7.01 43.32 -5.10
CA TYR A 694 -6.72 43.24 -6.53
C TYR A 694 -6.47 44.63 -7.15
N GLY A 695 -5.94 44.66 -8.37
CA GLY A 695 -5.63 45.91 -9.10
C GLY A 695 -6.85 46.80 -9.44
N ASP A 696 -8.06 46.27 -9.30
CA ASP A 696 -9.34 47.00 -9.41
C ASP A 696 -9.76 47.72 -8.11
N GLY A 697 -8.97 47.59 -7.04
CA GLY A 697 -9.26 48.18 -5.73
C GLY A 697 -10.20 47.37 -4.83
N THR A 698 -10.50 46.11 -5.16
CA THR A 698 -11.37 45.22 -4.37
C THR A 698 -10.59 44.27 -3.45
N LEU A 699 -11.23 43.80 -2.37
CA LEU A 699 -10.74 42.74 -1.47
C LEU A 699 -11.36 41.36 -1.75
N ARG A 700 -12.53 41.34 -2.37
CA ARG A 700 -13.39 40.18 -2.70
C ARG A 700 -13.61 39.24 -1.51
N PRO A 701 -14.15 39.74 -0.38
CA PRO A 701 -14.23 39.01 0.89
C PRO A 701 -15.00 37.69 0.81
N LYS A 702 -16.01 37.60 -0.07
CA LYS A 702 -16.87 36.41 -0.25
C LYS A 702 -16.34 35.42 -1.30
N GLN A 703 -15.27 35.75 -2.02
CA GLN A 703 -14.68 34.84 -3.01
C GLN A 703 -13.90 33.73 -2.30
N ASN A 704 -13.99 32.50 -2.81
CA ASN A 704 -13.10 31.41 -2.39
C ASN A 704 -11.65 31.75 -2.78
N ILE A 705 -10.70 31.39 -1.91
CA ILE A 705 -9.29 31.74 -2.12
C ILE A 705 -8.56 30.61 -2.85
N THR A 706 -7.80 30.96 -3.89
CA THR A 706 -7.02 29.97 -4.66
C THR A 706 -5.72 29.58 -3.97
N ARG A 707 -5.16 28.44 -4.35
CA ARG A 707 -3.89 27.93 -3.81
C ARG A 707 -2.71 28.89 -4.11
N ALA A 708 -2.72 29.53 -5.28
CA ALA A 708 -1.77 30.60 -5.64
C ALA A 708 -1.87 31.83 -4.72
N GLU A 709 -3.09 32.26 -4.39
CA GLU A 709 -3.32 33.38 -3.48
C GLU A 709 -2.86 33.04 -2.05
N VAL A 710 -3.08 31.81 -1.59
CA VAL A 710 -2.56 31.34 -0.29
C VAL A 710 -1.03 31.39 -0.27
N CYS A 711 -0.34 30.97 -1.33
CA CYS A 711 1.12 31.10 -1.44
C CYS A 711 1.58 32.57 -1.39
N SER A 712 0.90 33.49 -2.09
CA SER A 712 1.21 34.92 -2.03
C SER A 712 1.02 35.49 -0.62
N VAL A 713 -0.05 35.11 0.09
CA VAL A 713 -0.31 35.51 1.48
C VAL A 713 0.79 34.99 2.43
N LEU A 714 1.20 33.73 2.29
CA LEU A 714 2.29 33.15 3.09
C LEU A 714 3.64 33.82 2.79
N HIS A 715 3.92 34.14 1.53
CA HIS A 715 5.11 34.90 1.14
C HIS A 715 5.12 36.28 1.82
N ASN A 716 4.00 37.01 1.79
CA ASN A 716 3.88 38.31 2.49
C ASN A 716 4.16 38.18 3.99
N ILE A 717 3.59 37.15 4.64
CA ILE A 717 3.81 36.88 6.07
C ILE A 717 5.30 36.64 6.35
N LEU A 718 5.98 35.81 5.54
CA LEU A 718 7.40 35.48 5.72
C LEU A 718 8.34 36.66 5.42
N ALA A 719 8.05 37.45 4.39
CA ALA A 719 8.81 38.66 4.04
C ALA A 719 8.79 39.70 5.17
N LYS A 720 7.75 39.69 6.02
CA LYS A 720 7.58 40.59 7.17
C LYS A 720 8.30 40.12 8.44
N VAL A 721 8.90 38.94 8.46
CA VAL A 721 9.77 38.47 9.57
C VAL A 721 11.25 38.84 9.33
N LYS A 722 11.58 39.34 8.13
CA LYS A 722 12.94 39.79 7.73
C LYS A 722 13.18 41.30 7.87
N ASN A 723 12.15 42.08 8.20
CA ASN A 723 12.21 43.54 8.42
C ASN A 723 11.78 43.88 9.84
#